data_AF-A0A9W8MCH1-F1
#
_entry.id   AF-A0A9W8MCH1-F1
#
_cell.length_a   1.000
_cell.length_b   1.000
_cell.length_c   1.000
_cell.angle_alpha   90.00
_cell.angle_beta   90.00
_cell.angle_gamma   90.00
#
_symmetry.space_group_name_H-M   'P 1'
#
loop_
_entity.id
_entity.type
_entity.pdbx_description
1 polymer ?
#
loop_
_entity_poly.entity_id
_entity_poly.type
_entity_poly.pdbx_seq_one_letter_code
_entity_poly.pdbx_strand_id
1 'polypeptide(L)'
;MKIGCKVTSSAHPLGVKQCENMVTRCMELIRSVQEGAQGQEETKAAALTQHLEPSIETIDEKVVEWVNWGPLKRLLQRSEIKDGVDLLQRQLDDAIFHFGAPTNFELQRSPRESKVTSSTDSTEIREALQAIINSRVEIKTLLAIQSPQPVEQVMRHLQEELQNPNMPAEQRGSFRGGLWALYSKTSKLPPLTDLTGQVELNSRNPEFIGSSNDIYTGTWLDKEMVALHFPKTLSHSAIIIHNKDLEREVSIWRNVDHPNVLPLYGIVYIRKHLYSVAPWMTNGTAINFVQKRPQANVLKMLSEIAEVDRISPLPLARRPQAADSLNTTARSILAVDSANQEFLLQKAISDRDHLVYTNHSGLVLAGTLKGLVNRLVDNFNLCKDEEYRKVMLTACTDFITPEDLFAMLQCRFDEAEEDTHNNPATRLATQYNVFMVISYWLKWQQLPIDSRLLWQMRGFCEAAIRMKPSSPMVDKAADLLLLIDTQPKRDVISRTSLMPGGQMLSPNEITPHGLAIAFTLLEGDRYRQIMPCDYLAKFDRPGYNNVDAACSANKKITLWIKRSLLHYDSLQSRAAVSKFFIQTANECRKLRNYHSLIAIAIALDSAQSLDSTRDYLSSNTVAQLEALVKLPHPEGNYSRYREVLAEVIDPAYRDYGIPWIALHSEELHLVLHLNAKVVEIEKRPLINFQRYTKFMDRVKEIFPLTPPDLERYRHQGQLAYLEAKLAEVGLDEGEEMLKRVNP
;
A
#
# COMPACT_ATOMS: atom_id res chain seq x y z
N MET A 1 13.38 60.15 17.22
CA MET A 1 12.91 58.99 16.45
C MET A 1 11.60 59.30 15.75
N LYS A 2 11.60 59.44 14.43
CA LYS A 2 10.38 59.37 13.62
C LYS A 2 10.47 58.07 12.84
N ILE A 3 9.61 57.10 13.14
CA ILE A 3 9.35 56.01 12.20
C ILE A 3 8.69 56.66 10.99
N GLY A 4 9.36 56.63 9.84
CA GLY A 4 8.92 57.29 8.61
C GLY A 4 7.79 56.55 7.91
N CYS A 5 7.51 55.30 8.31
CA CYS A 5 6.44 54.47 7.77
C CYS A 5 5.03 55.02 8.08
N LYS A 6 4.53 55.90 7.21
CA LYS A 6 3.09 55.93 6.94
C LYS A 6 2.76 54.69 6.11
N VAL A 7 2.45 53.58 6.78
CA VAL A 7 1.69 52.48 6.14
C VAL A 7 0.29 53.04 5.86
N THR A 8 0.12 53.68 4.70
CA THR A 8 -1.17 54.28 4.31
C THR A 8 -2.17 53.18 4.01
N SER A 9 -3.31 53.20 4.72
CA SER A 9 -4.32 52.14 4.82
C SER A 9 -5.18 51.91 3.56
N SER A 10 -4.60 51.92 2.35
CA SER A 10 -5.38 51.70 1.14
C SER A 10 -4.67 50.75 0.19
N ALA A 11 -5.25 49.56 0.04
CA ALA A 11 -4.84 48.38 -0.76
C ALA A 11 -3.92 47.41 -0.01
N HIS A 12 -4.53 46.43 0.67
CA HIS A 12 -3.89 45.42 1.51
C HIS A 12 -3.21 44.30 0.68
N PRO A 13 -1.92 44.01 0.95
CA PRO A 13 -1.24 42.82 0.47
C PRO A 13 -0.59 42.00 1.60
N LEU A 14 -0.47 40.70 1.34
CA LEU A 14 0.18 39.65 2.13
C LEU A 14 1.39 40.08 2.98
N GLY A 15 1.34 39.82 4.29
CA GLY A 15 2.45 40.04 5.23
C GLY A 15 2.53 41.45 5.81
N VAL A 16 1.72 42.39 5.31
CA VAL A 16 1.70 43.78 5.80
C VAL A 16 1.15 43.88 7.23
N LYS A 17 0.21 43.03 7.64
CA LYS A 17 -0.34 43.06 9.01
C LYS A 17 0.68 42.68 10.08
N GLN A 18 1.58 41.74 9.77
CA GLN A 18 2.69 41.38 10.65
C GLN A 18 3.72 42.52 10.75
N CYS A 19 4.00 43.17 9.61
CA CYS A 19 4.83 44.38 9.58
C CYS A 19 4.19 45.55 10.33
N GLU A 20 2.87 45.77 10.20
CA GLU A 20 2.09 46.78 10.92
C GLU A 20 2.08 46.52 12.43
N ASN A 21 1.92 45.27 12.85
CA ASN A 21 2.00 44.89 14.27
C ASN A 21 3.41 45.16 14.83
N MET A 22 4.46 44.84 14.07
CA MET A 22 5.84 45.11 14.45
C MET A 22 6.12 46.62 14.52
N VAL A 23 5.62 47.40 13.56
CA VAL A 23 5.73 48.87 13.56
C VAL A 23 4.93 49.50 14.71
N THR A 24 3.72 49.01 14.98
CA THR A 24 2.90 49.42 16.14
C THR A 24 3.63 49.17 17.45
N ARG A 25 4.22 47.98 17.60
CA ARG A 25 5.02 47.62 18.78
C ARG A 25 6.25 48.53 18.93
N CYS A 26 6.94 48.85 17.84
CA CYS A 26 8.05 49.82 17.87
C CYS A 26 7.58 51.22 18.25
N MET A 27 6.43 51.68 17.75
CA MET A 27 5.84 52.98 18.12
C MET A 27 5.42 53.02 19.59
N GLU A 28 4.85 51.94 20.11
CA GLU A 28 4.49 51.83 21.53
C GLU A 28 5.73 51.85 22.42
N LEU A 29 6.79 51.12 22.05
CA LEU A 29 8.07 51.15 22.75
C LEU A 29 8.66 52.57 22.76
N ILE A 30 8.69 53.27 21.63
CA ILE A 30 9.17 54.66 21.54
C ILE A 30 8.34 55.59 22.43
N ARG A 31 7.01 55.48 22.37
CA ARG A 31 6.10 56.31 23.18
C ARG A 31 6.30 56.06 24.67
N SER A 32 6.45 54.81 25.06
CA SER A 32 6.71 54.40 26.43
C SER A 32 8.04 54.89 26.99
N VAL A 33 9.10 54.88 26.17
CA VAL A 33 10.41 55.46 26.54
C VAL A 33 10.32 56.98 26.69
N GLN A 34 9.51 57.64 25.86
CA GLN A 34 9.27 59.08 25.93
C GLN A 34 8.39 59.49 27.13
N GLU A 35 7.38 58.69 27.49
CA GLU A 35 6.52 58.92 28.66
C GLU A 35 7.28 58.68 29.98
N GLY A 36 8.17 57.68 30.04
CA GLY A 36 9.05 57.44 31.19
C GLY A 36 10.15 58.50 31.40
N ALA A 37 10.48 59.28 30.36
CA ALA A 37 11.47 60.35 30.42
C ALA A 37 10.97 61.63 31.14
N GLN A 38 9.69 61.72 31.53
CA GLN A 38 9.15 62.91 32.22
C GLN A 38 9.48 62.98 33.74
N GLY A 39 10.34 62.09 34.26
CA GLY A 39 10.83 62.09 35.65
C GLY A 39 12.36 62.00 35.76
N GLN A 40 12.91 61.87 36.98
CA GLN A 40 14.36 61.81 37.32
C GLN A 40 15.19 60.68 36.65
N GLU A 41 14.65 59.96 35.66
CA GLU A 41 15.31 58.89 34.88
C GLU A 41 15.62 59.27 33.42
N GLU A 42 15.75 60.56 33.12
CA GLU A 42 16.05 61.10 31.77
C GLU A 42 17.33 60.48 31.16
N THR A 43 18.36 60.19 31.98
CA THR A 43 19.61 59.54 31.55
C THR A 43 19.46 58.07 31.19
N LYS A 44 18.53 57.34 31.84
CA LYS A 44 18.25 55.93 31.50
C LYS A 44 17.38 55.82 30.25
N ALA A 45 16.41 56.72 30.10
CA ALA A 45 15.58 56.79 28.89
C ALA A 45 16.39 57.15 27.64
N ALA A 46 17.37 58.06 27.77
CA ALA A 46 18.30 58.39 26.69
C ALA A 46 19.20 57.21 26.29
N ALA A 47 19.73 56.46 27.27
CA ALA A 47 20.55 55.27 27.01
C ALA A 47 19.75 54.13 26.35
N LEU A 48 18.49 53.93 26.75
CA LEU A 48 17.58 52.96 26.13
C LEU A 48 17.25 53.34 24.68
N THR A 49 17.00 54.62 24.44
CA THR A 49 16.75 55.15 23.09
C THR A 49 17.94 54.88 22.18
N GLN A 50 19.17 55.17 22.64
CA GLN A 50 20.39 54.94 21.86
C GLN A 50 20.66 53.46 21.56
N HIS A 51 20.24 52.55 22.45
CA HIS A 51 20.42 51.11 22.28
C HIS A 51 19.37 50.49 21.34
N LEU A 52 18.14 51.02 21.33
CA LEU A 52 17.05 50.53 20.47
C LEU A 52 17.06 51.14 19.05
N GLU A 53 17.69 52.31 18.86
CA GLU A 53 17.73 53.04 17.58
C GLU A 53 18.19 52.19 16.39
N PRO A 54 19.31 51.44 16.46
CA PRO A 54 19.77 50.66 15.32
C PRO A 54 18.81 49.53 14.92
N SER A 55 18.14 48.94 15.92
CA SER A 55 17.18 47.86 15.68
C SER A 55 15.90 48.39 15.02
N ILE A 56 15.43 49.56 15.46
CA ILE A 56 14.23 50.20 14.89
C ILE A 56 14.51 50.71 13.47
N GLU A 57 15.68 51.27 13.19
CA GLU A 57 16.09 51.68 11.83
C GLU A 57 16.15 50.49 10.88
N THR A 58 16.78 49.38 11.31
CA THR A 58 16.84 48.14 10.51
C THR A 58 15.45 47.59 10.21
N ILE A 59 14.53 47.65 11.18
CA ILE A 59 13.13 47.25 11.01
C ILE A 59 12.43 48.15 9.98
N ASP A 60 12.56 49.48 10.10
CA ASP A 60 11.91 50.43 9.18
C ASP A 60 12.44 50.25 7.74
N GLU A 61 13.74 50.11 7.55
CA GLU A 61 14.35 49.86 6.23
C GLU A 61 13.81 48.58 5.58
N LYS A 62 13.75 47.48 6.34
CA LYS A 62 13.27 46.19 5.83
C LYS A 62 11.78 46.18 5.55
N VAL A 63 10.98 46.82 6.41
CA VAL A 63 9.54 46.96 6.19
C VAL A 63 9.25 47.81 4.96
N VAL A 64 9.96 48.94 4.79
CA VAL A 64 9.85 49.77 3.57
C VAL A 64 10.24 48.99 2.32
N GLU A 65 11.31 48.20 2.39
CA GLU A 65 11.73 47.33 1.29
C GLU A 65 10.62 46.35 0.89
N TRP A 66 10.05 45.60 1.85
CA TRP A 66 9.00 44.62 1.59
C TRP A 66 7.67 45.25 1.14
N VAL A 67 7.30 46.42 1.67
CA VAL A 67 6.08 47.14 1.25
C VAL A 67 6.19 47.64 -0.19
N ASN A 68 7.40 48.02 -0.64
CA ASN A 68 7.65 48.47 -2.01
C ASN A 68 7.71 47.34 -3.04
N TRP A 69 7.74 46.07 -2.60
CA TRP A 69 7.69 44.95 -3.54
C TRP A 69 6.31 44.85 -4.23
N GLY A 70 6.31 44.54 -5.52
CA GLY A 70 5.08 44.24 -6.26
C GLY A 70 4.35 43.02 -5.69
N PRO A 71 3.02 42.89 -5.92
CA PRO A 71 2.22 41.78 -5.40
C PRO A 71 2.77 40.39 -5.77
N LEU A 72 3.33 40.22 -6.97
CA LEU A 72 3.94 38.95 -7.38
C LEU A 72 5.17 38.59 -6.56
N LYS A 73 6.10 39.55 -6.38
CA LYS A 73 7.34 39.32 -5.63
C LYS A 73 7.05 39.00 -4.15
N ARG A 74 6.09 39.71 -3.55
CA ARG A 74 5.64 39.44 -2.16
C ARG A 74 5.05 38.04 -2.01
N LEU A 75 4.26 37.58 -2.97
CA LEU A 75 3.69 36.24 -2.92
C LEU A 75 4.76 35.14 -3.04
N LEU A 76 5.71 35.31 -3.97
CA LEU A 76 6.76 34.32 -4.21
C LEU A 76 7.78 34.25 -3.05
N GLN A 77 8.12 35.38 -2.44
CA GLN A 77 9.09 35.48 -1.33
C GLN A 77 8.44 35.55 0.06
N ARG A 78 7.23 35.00 0.23
CA ARG A 78 6.49 35.04 1.50
C ARG A 78 7.27 34.44 2.68
N SER A 79 7.99 33.33 2.46
CA SER A 79 8.81 32.71 3.51
C SER A 79 9.92 33.64 3.98
N GLU A 80 10.55 34.37 3.06
CA GLU A 80 11.60 35.35 3.38
C GLU A 80 11.06 36.52 4.20
N ILE A 81 9.86 37.01 3.88
CA ILE A 81 9.20 38.04 4.69
C ILE A 81 8.89 37.50 6.09
N LYS A 82 8.35 36.28 6.19
CA LYS A 82 8.00 35.67 7.48
C LYS A 82 9.23 35.43 8.35
N ASP A 83 10.25 34.78 7.80
CA ASP A 83 11.49 34.48 8.50
C ASP A 83 12.23 35.77 8.88
N GLY A 84 12.17 36.79 8.01
CA GLY A 84 12.68 38.13 8.27
C GLY A 84 11.95 38.82 9.42
N VAL A 85 10.62 38.80 9.45
CA VAL A 85 9.81 39.36 10.55
C VAL A 85 10.13 38.63 11.87
N ASP A 86 10.19 37.30 11.87
CA ASP A 86 10.53 36.52 13.06
C ASP A 86 11.94 36.84 13.57
N LEU A 87 12.91 37.02 12.68
CA LEU A 87 14.29 37.39 13.02
C LEU A 87 14.35 38.80 13.62
N LEU A 88 13.73 39.79 12.96
CA LEU A 88 13.67 41.17 13.44
C LEU A 88 12.95 41.26 14.79
N GLN A 89 11.91 40.46 15.00
CA GLN A 89 11.19 40.39 16.27
C GLN A 89 12.07 39.83 17.39
N ARG A 90 12.88 38.80 17.11
CA ARG A 90 13.87 38.28 18.08
C ARG A 90 14.96 39.29 18.39
N GLN A 91 15.48 39.99 17.38
CA GLN A 91 16.48 41.04 17.57
C GLN A 91 15.95 42.17 18.46
N LEU A 92 14.69 42.57 18.25
CA LEU A 92 14.01 43.55 19.10
C LEU A 92 13.83 43.02 20.53
N ASP A 93 13.41 41.76 20.70
CA ASP A 93 13.26 41.12 22.01
C ASP A 93 14.61 41.01 22.76
N ASP A 94 15.69 40.65 22.07
CA ASP A 94 17.04 40.57 22.62
C ASP A 94 17.56 41.95 23.03
N ALA A 95 17.34 42.97 22.20
CA ALA A 95 17.73 44.35 22.51
C ALA A 95 16.99 44.91 23.74
N ILE A 96 15.73 44.52 23.94
CA ILE A 96 14.94 44.84 25.14
C ILE A 96 15.48 44.08 26.36
N PHE A 97 15.77 42.78 26.20
CA PHE A 97 16.22 41.91 27.29
C PHE A 97 17.58 42.33 27.87
N HIS A 98 18.54 42.72 27.01
CA HIS A 98 19.89 43.11 27.43
C HIS A 98 19.94 44.43 28.22
N PHE A 99 18.92 45.29 28.10
CA PHE A 99 18.91 46.59 28.78
C PHE A 99 18.37 46.52 30.22
N GLY A 100 17.62 45.46 30.60
CA GLY A 100 17.19 45.23 31.98
C GLY A 100 15.92 44.38 32.09
N ALA A 101 15.90 43.47 33.07
CA ALA A 101 14.77 42.58 33.37
C ALA A 101 13.43 43.33 33.62
N PRO A 102 12.27 42.67 33.48
CA PRO A 102 11.00 43.27 33.09
C PRO A 102 10.33 43.97 34.26
N THR A 103 10.60 45.26 34.47
CA THR A 103 9.74 46.10 35.29
C THR A 103 8.69 46.76 34.41
N ASN A 104 7.47 46.22 34.47
CA ASN A 104 6.19 46.79 34.05
C ASN A 104 5.84 46.87 32.55
N PHE A 105 6.64 46.31 31.65
CA PHE A 105 6.21 46.06 30.26
C PHE A 105 5.54 44.69 30.10
N GLU A 106 4.45 44.44 30.83
CA GLU A 106 3.50 43.40 30.43
C GLU A 106 2.69 43.89 29.22
N LEU A 107 3.36 44.05 28.08
CA LEU A 107 2.69 44.00 26.79
C LEU A 107 2.35 42.54 26.56
N GLN A 108 1.14 42.17 26.97
CA GLN A 108 0.59 40.83 26.86
C GLN A 108 0.93 40.22 25.49
N ARG A 109 1.78 39.18 25.47
CA ARG A 109 1.63 38.12 24.47
C ARG A 109 0.25 37.54 24.72
N SER A 110 -0.77 38.04 24.01
CA SER A 110 -2.10 37.46 24.12
C SER A 110 -2.02 36.06 23.50
N PRO A 111 -2.22 34.97 24.26
CA PRO A 111 -2.12 33.60 23.73
C PRO A 111 -3.31 33.23 22.83
N ARG A 112 -4.10 34.22 22.38
CA ARG A 112 -5.36 34.05 21.64
C ARG A 112 -5.21 34.06 20.12
N GLU A 113 -4.02 34.32 19.58
CA GLU A 113 -3.86 34.45 18.12
C GLU A 113 -3.79 33.13 17.35
N SER A 114 -3.60 31.98 18.01
CA SER A 114 -3.45 30.68 17.33
C SER A 114 -4.73 30.11 16.70
N LYS A 115 -5.92 30.71 16.91
CA LYS A 115 -7.17 30.32 16.23
C LYS A 115 -7.73 31.35 15.23
N VAL A 116 -7.33 32.62 15.31
CA VAL A 116 -7.83 33.73 14.44
C VAL A 116 -6.88 34.03 13.27
N THR A 117 -5.65 33.49 13.30
CA THR A 117 -4.61 33.71 12.29
C THR A 117 -4.90 33.03 10.94
N SER A 118 -5.60 31.88 10.90
CA SER A 118 -5.82 31.16 9.62
C SER A 118 -6.78 31.86 8.65
N SER A 119 -7.78 32.59 9.14
CA SER A 119 -8.76 33.28 8.29
C SER A 119 -8.23 34.57 7.68
N THR A 120 -7.36 35.28 8.41
CA THR A 120 -6.74 36.54 7.96
C THR A 120 -5.69 36.29 6.87
N ASP A 121 -4.88 35.24 7.02
CA ASP A 121 -3.89 34.86 6.02
C ASP A 121 -4.53 34.49 4.67
N SER A 122 -5.68 33.79 4.69
CA SER A 122 -6.38 33.38 3.46
C SER A 122 -6.95 34.59 2.69
N THR A 123 -7.44 35.60 3.41
CA THR A 123 -7.94 36.85 2.78
C THR A 123 -6.81 37.65 2.14
N GLU A 124 -5.65 37.75 2.80
CA GLU A 124 -4.48 38.46 2.26
C GLU A 124 -3.91 37.78 1.01
N ILE A 125 -3.86 36.44 0.98
CA ILE A 125 -3.43 35.66 -0.19
C ILE A 125 -4.39 35.93 -1.35
N ARG A 126 -5.70 35.95 -1.08
CA ARG A 126 -6.72 36.17 -2.10
C ARG A 126 -6.61 37.56 -2.73
N GLU A 127 -6.40 38.59 -1.92
CA GLU A 127 -6.22 39.96 -2.42
C GLU A 127 -4.95 40.08 -3.27
N ALA A 128 -3.84 39.48 -2.83
CA ALA A 128 -2.60 39.46 -3.60
C ALA A 128 -2.77 38.73 -4.95
N LEU A 129 -3.41 37.55 -4.95
CA LEU A 129 -3.71 36.80 -6.17
C LEU A 129 -4.63 37.59 -7.10
N GLN A 130 -5.66 38.24 -6.56
CA GLN A 130 -6.58 39.07 -7.34
C GLN A 130 -5.85 40.25 -8.01
N ALA A 131 -4.92 40.89 -7.30
CA ALA A 131 -4.08 41.95 -7.84
C ALA A 131 -3.15 41.45 -8.97
N ILE A 132 -2.58 40.25 -8.83
CA ILE A 132 -1.75 39.62 -9.86
C ILE A 132 -2.58 39.30 -11.11
N ILE A 133 -3.73 38.64 -10.96
CA ILE A 133 -4.59 38.26 -12.11
C ILE A 133 -5.12 39.49 -12.86
N ASN A 134 -5.47 40.55 -12.14
CA ASN A 134 -5.98 41.77 -12.75
C ASN A 134 -4.88 42.62 -13.41
N SER A 135 -3.61 42.37 -13.08
CA SER A 135 -2.47 43.12 -13.63
C SER A 135 -1.85 42.40 -14.83
N ARG A 136 -2.03 42.99 -16.02
CA ARG A 136 -1.37 42.52 -17.25
C ARG A 136 0.16 42.55 -17.16
N VAL A 137 0.71 43.47 -16.37
CA VAL A 137 2.16 43.60 -16.17
C VAL A 137 2.66 42.41 -15.35
N GLU A 138 2.00 42.09 -14.24
CA GLU A 138 2.40 40.98 -13.38
C GLU A 138 2.29 39.62 -14.07
N ILE A 139 1.21 39.37 -14.82
CA ILE A 139 1.09 38.13 -15.63
C ILE A 139 2.20 38.04 -16.68
N LYS A 140 2.53 39.14 -17.36
CA LYS A 140 3.63 39.15 -18.35
C LYS A 140 4.97 38.90 -17.69
N THR A 141 5.25 39.54 -16.55
CA THR A 141 6.47 39.32 -15.76
C THR A 141 6.55 37.87 -15.33
N LEU A 142 5.47 37.29 -14.80
CA LEU A 142 5.37 35.90 -14.39
C LEU A 142 5.67 34.92 -15.53
N LEU A 143 5.10 35.17 -16.72
CA LEU A 143 5.33 34.33 -17.91
C LEU A 143 6.71 34.54 -18.56
N ALA A 144 7.37 35.67 -18.29
CA ALA A 144 8.72 35.97 -18.78
C ALA A 144 9.83 35.30 -17.95
N ILE A 145 9.51 34.81 -16.75
CA ILE A 145 10.46 34.07 -15.92
C ILE A 145 10.72 32.71 -16.59
N GLN A 146 12.00 32.44 -16.92
CA GLN A 146 12.40 31.20 -17.61
C GLN A 146 12.16 29.93 -16.77
N SER A 147 12.15 30.05 -15.44
CA SER A 147 11.85 28.93 -14.54
C SER A 147 10.35 28.67 -14.49
N PRO A 148 9.91 27.40 -14.53
CA PRO A 148 8.50 27.06 -14.39
C PRO A 148 7.97 27.20 -12.96
N GLN A 149 8.85 27.20 -11.95
CA GLN A 149 8.47 27.16 -10.54
C GLN A 149 7.57 28.33 -10.10
N PRO A 150 7.83 29.60 -10.48
CA PRO A 150 6.98 30.71 -10.04
C PRO A 150 5.57 30.65 -10.62
N VAL A 151 5.43 30.23 -11.87
CA VAL A 151 4.12 30.05 -12.52
C VAL A 151 3.34 28.94 -11.83
N GLU A 152 3.99 27.79 -11.59
CA GLU A 152 3.38 26.66 -10.88
C GLU A 152 3.00 27.04 -9.45
N GLN A 153 3.82 27.83 -8.75
CA GLN A 153 3.50 28.33 -7.42
C GLN A 153 2.25 29.21 -7.42
N VAL A 154 2.11 30.15 -8.37
CA VAL A 154 0.89 30.97 -8.49
C VAL A 154 -0.33 30.10 -8.82
N MET A 155 -0.20 29.16 -9.76
CA MET A 155 -1.27 28.22 -10.11
C MET A 155 -1.70 27.38 -8.90
N ARG A 156 -0.76 26.91 -8.06
CA ARG A 156 -1.05 26.18 -6.82
C ARG A 156 -1.90 27.00 -5.86
N HIS A 157 -1.50 28.23 -5.55
CA HIS A 157 -2.26 29.10 -4.63
C HIS A 157 -3.67 29.40 -5.17
N LEU A 158 -3.83 29.56 -6.48
CA LEU A 158 -5.15 29.70 -7.11
C LEU A 158 -6.01 28.44 -6.91
N GLN A 159 -5.43 27.25 -7.04
CA GLN A 159 -6.16 25.99 -6.81
C GLN A 159 -6.57 25.83 -5.33
N GLU A 160 -5.68 26.13 -4.39
CA GLU A 160 -5.97 26.06 -2.94
C GLU A 160 -7.12 27.00 -2.55
N GLU A 161 -7.11 28.24 -3.04
CA GLU A 161 -8.21 29.19 -2.77
C GLU A 161 -9.53 28.77 -3.45
N LEU A 162 -9.49 28.15 -4.63
CA LEU A 162 -10.70 27.65 -5.30
C LEU A 162 -11.34 26.46 -4.57
N GLN A 163 -10.54 25.67 -3.83
CA GLN A 163 -11.02 24.58 -2.96
C GLN A 163 -11.63 25.10 -1.65
N ASN A 164 -11.36 26.35 -1.26
CA ASN A 164 -11.89 26.94 -0.04
C ASN A 164 -13.42 27.13 -0.14
N PRO A 165 -14.23 26.51 0.76
CA PRO A 165 -15.68 26.63 0.71
C PRO A 165 -16.18 28.04 1.01
N ASN A 166 -15.39 28.86 1.71
CA ASN A 166 -15.74 30.21 2.13
C ASN A 166 -15.37 31.30 1.10
N MET A 167 -15.01 30.92 -0.13
CA MET A 167 -14.64 31.87 -1.18
C MET A 167 -15.86 32.61 -1.77
N PRO A 168 -15.82 33.96 -1.90
CA PRO A 168 -16.87 34.73 -2.57
C PRO A 168 -17.08 34.34 -4.04
N ALA A 169 -18.33 34.29 -4.47
CA ALA A 169 -18.69 33.87 -5.85
C ALA A 169 -18.11 34.80 -6.93
N GLU A 170 -18.07 36.11 -6.69
CA GLU A 170 -17.52 37.10 -7.63
C GLU A 170 -16.03 36.87 -7.91
N GLN A 171 -15.26 36.52 -6.87
CA GLN A 171 -13.82 36.26 -6.98
C GLN A 171 -13.53 34.88 -7.60
N ARG A 172 -14.39 33.88 -7.35
CA ARG A 172 -14.25 32.53 -7.92
C ARG A 172 -14.15 32.54 -9.45
N GLY A 173 -14.98 33.35 -10.12
CA GLY A 173 -14.94 33.50 -11.58
C GLY A 173 -13.63 34.14 -12.07
N SER A 174 -13.14 35.18 -11.38
CA SER A 174 -11.86 35.81 -11.72
C SER A 174 -10.68 34.84 -11.55
N PHE A 175 -10.70 33.99 -10.52
CA PHE A 175 -9.63 33.04 -10.25
C PHE A 175 -9.62 31.89 -11.25
N ARG A 176 -10.80 31.37 -11.63
CA ARG A 176 -10.92 30.40 -12.73
C ARG A 176 -10.41 30.98 -14.05
N GLY A 177 -10.78 32.22 -14.36
CA GLY A 177 -10.30 32.94 -15.54
C GLY A 177 -8.78 33.16 -15.53
N GLY A 178 -8.21 33.52 -14.39
CA GLY A 178 -6.76 33.67 -14.21
C GLY A 178 -6.01 32.34 -14.38
N LEU A 179 -6.53 31.26 -13.78
CA LEU A 179 -5.94 29.93 -13.92
C LEU A 179 -6.00 29.44 -15.37
N TRP A 180 -7.10 29.70 -16.09
CA TRP A 180 -7.24 29.41 -17.51
C TRP A 180 -6.27 30.24 -18.37
N ALA A 181 -6.09 31.52 -18.06
CA ALA A 181 -5.14 32.37 -18.78
C ALA A 181 -3.69 31.87 -18.65
N LEU A 182 -3.30 31.40 -17.46
CA LEU A 182 -1.99 30.79 -17.24
C LEU A 182 -1.87 29.45 -17.98
N TYR A 183 -2.85 28.55 -17.83
CA TYR A 183 -2.87 27.25 -18.52
C TYR A 183 -2.79 27.39 -20.04
N SER A 184 -3.64 28.24 -20.64
CA SER A 184 -3.68 28.47 -22.09
C SER A 184 -2.41 29.08 -22.67
N LYS A 185 -1.57 29.72 -21.85
CA LYS A 185 -0.30 30.31 -22.28
C LYS A 185 0.89 29.37 -22.08
N THR A 186 0.86 28.54 -21.05
CA THR A 186 1.97 27.62 -20.74
C THR A 186 1.77 26.21 -21.26
N SER A 187 0.52 25.83 -21.58
CA SER A 187 0.11 24.44 -21.83
C SER A 187 0.44 23.49 -20.68
N LYS A 188 0.74 24.01 -19.48
CA LYS A 188 1.05 23.22 -18.29
C LYS A 188 -0.15 23.11 -17.38
N LEU A 189 -0.55 21.88 -17.05
CA LEU A 189 -1.68 21.65 -16.16
C LEU A 189 -1.39 22.20 -14.74
N PRO A 190 -2.40 22.71 -14.00
CA PRO A 190 -2.23 23.27 -12.65
C PRO A 190 -1.68 22.25 -11.63
N PRO A 191 -0.65 22.52 -10.83
CA PRO A 191 0.15 21.50 -10.15
C PRO A 191 -0.61 20.53 -9.20
N LEU A 192 -1.74 20.91 -8.60
CA LEU A 192 -2.51 20.01 -7.75
C LEU A 192 -3.38 19.07 -8.59
N THR A 193 -3.36 17.78 -8.27
CA THR A 193 -4.20 16.73 -8.90
C THR A 193 -5.68 16.94 -8.65
N ASP A 194 -6.02 17.54 -7.50
CA ASP A 194 -7.41 17.84 -7.15
C ASP A 194 -7.90 19.13 -7.82
N LEU A 195 -8.86 18.97 -8.73
CA LEU A 195 -9.52 20.02 -9.50
C LEU A 195 -10.87 20.45 -8.88
N THR A 196 -11.12 20.09 -7.61
CA THR A 196 -12.30 20.55 -6.86
C THR A 196 -12.40 22.07 -6.85
N GLY A 197 -13.60 22.58 -7.11
CA GLY A 197 -13.86 24.02 -7.29
C GLY A 197 -13.52 24.57 -8.69
N GLN A 198 -12.78 23.82 -9.52
CA GLN A 198 -12.41 24.21 -10.90
C GLN A 198 -13.29 23.56 -11.97
N VAL A 199 -13.92 22.44 -11.67
CA VAL A 199 -14.76 21.66 -12.60
C VAL A 199 -16.21 21.66 -12.13
N GLU A 200 -17.13 21.90 -13.06
CA GLU A 200 -18.57 21.84 -12.81
C GLU A 200 -19.22 20.70 -13.60
N LEU A 201 -20.20 20.03 -12.99
CA LEU A 201 -20.96 18.95 -13.62
C LEU A 201 -22.08 19.55 -14.47
N ASN A 202 -22.08 19.29 -15.79
CA ASN A 202 -23.08 19.85 -16.70
C ASN A 202 -24.42 19.11 -16.64
N SER A 203 -24.39 17.79 -16.40
CA SER A 203 -25.57 16.93 -16.38
C SER A 203 -25.51 15.93 -15.22
N ARG A 204 -26.66 15.67 -14.60
CA ARG A 204 -26.81 14.62 -13.57
C ARG A 204 -26.92 13.22 -14.15
N ASN A 205 -27.13 13.11 -15.46
CA ASN A 205 -27.21 11.84 -16.16
C ASN A 205 -25.91 11.60 -16.91
N PRO A 206 -25.37 10.37 -16.90
CA PRO A 206 -24.19 10.05 -17.69
C PRO A 206 -24.54 10.11 -19.18
N GLU A 207 -23.62 10.67 -19.98
CA GLU A 207 -23.71 10.68 -21.44
C GLU A 207 -23.45 9.28 -21.99
N PHE A 208 -22.52 8.54 -21.35
CA PHE A 208 -22.22 7.15 -21.69
C PHE A 208 -22.16 6.26 -20.46
N ILE A 209 -22.84 5.12 -20.55
CA ILE A 209 -22.89 4.11 -19.49
C ILE A 209 -21.97 2.96 -19.89
N GLY A 210 -20.73 2.97 -19.36
CA GLY A 210 -19.75 1.93 -19.60
C GLY A 210 -19.87 0.75 -18.63
N SER A 211 -19.11 -0.32 -18.85
CA SER A 211 -19.11 -1.49 -17.96
C SER A 211 -18.39 -1.24 -16.63
N SER A 212 -17.37 -0.37 -16.63
CA SER A 212 -16.54 -0.05 -15.45
C SER A 212 -16.63 1.42 -15.01
N ASN A 213 -17.01 2.34 -15.91
CA ASN A 213 -17.16 3.76 -15.62
C ASN A 213 -18.45 4.30 -16.25
N ASP A 214 -19.12 5.21 -15.57
CA ASP A 214 -20.09 6.11 -16.19
C ASP A 214 -19.36 7.40 -16.58
N ILE A 215 -19.62 7.89 -17.80
CA ILE A 215 -19.00 9.11 -18.31
C ILE A 215 -20.03 10.22 -18.23
N TYR A 216 -19.75 11.19 -17.37
CA TYR A 216 -20.51 12.44 -17.28
C TYR A 216 -19.76 13.54 -18.02
N THR A 217 -20.48 14.57 -18.42
CA THR A 217 -19.89 15.79 -19.00
C THR A 217 -19.72 16.85 -17.92
N GLY A 218 -18.56 17.49 -17.89
CA GLY A 218 -18.30 18.66 -17.06
C GLY A 218 -17.71 19.81 -17.85
N THR A 219 -17.59 20.97 -17.20
CA THR A 219 -16.90 22.14 -17.72
C THR A 219 -15.76 22.50 -16.78
N TRP A 220 -14.53 22.52 -17.29
CA TRP A 220 -13.35 22.94 -16.56
C TRP A 220 -13.07 24.43 -16.81
N LEU A 221 -12.90 25.18 -15.72
CA LEU A 221 -12.63 26.63 -15.71
C LEU A 221 -13.56 27.47 -16.59
N ASP A 222 -14.82 27.04 -16.72
CA ASP A 222 -15.86 27.70 -17.51
C ASP A 222 -15.54 27.84 -19.02
N LYS A 223 -14.58 27.05 -19.53
CA LYS A 223 -14.07 27.15 -20.91
C LYS A 223 -14.04 25.83 -21.65
N GLU A 224 -13.51 24.78 -21.04
CA GLU A 224 -13.27 23.51 -21.71
C GLU A 224 -14.25 22.44 -21.25
N MET A 225 -14.82 21.71 -22.21
CA MET A 225 -15.67 20.57 -21.91
C MET A 225 -14.80 19.35 -21.60
N VAL A 226 -15.10 18.70 -20.48
CA VAL A 226 -14.32 17.57 -19.97
C VAL A 226 -15.20 16.35 -19.75
N ALA A 227 -14.60 15.18 -19.93
CA ALA A 227 -15.18 13.90 -19.52
C ALA A 227 -14.88 13.66 -18.03
N LEU A 228 -15.93 13.39 -17.26
CA LEU A 228 -15.85 13.01 -15.86
C LEU A 228 -16.13 11.52 -15.76
N HIS A 229 -15.07 10.74 -15.60
CA HIS A 229 -15.20 9.30 -15.42
C HIS A 229 -15.56 9.03 -13.97
N PHE A 230 -16.79 8.60 -13.77
CA PHE A 230 -17.26 8.08 -12.51
C PHE A 230 -16.97 6.58 -12.48
N PRO A 231 -16.00 6.12 -11.66
CA PRO A 231 -15.81 4.69 -11.48
C PRO A 231 -17.09 4.08 -10.91
N LYS A 232 -17.58 3.03 -11.57
CA LYS A 232 -18.70 2.23 -11.08
C LYS A 232 -18.22 1.36 -9.92
N THR A 233 -17.83 1.99 -8.83
CA THR A 233 -17.70 1.32 -7.54
C THR A 233 -19.11 1.07 -7.01
N LEU A 234 -19.41 -0.21 -6.77
CA LEU A 234 -20.65 -0.61 -6.12
C LEU A 234 -20.62 -0.11 -4.65
N SER A 235 -21.64 0.67 -4.25
CA SER A 235 -21.90 1.21 -2.90
C SER A 235 -21.29 2.57 -2.49
N HIS A 236 -22.11 3.38 -1.81
CA HIS A 236 -21.78 4.67 -1.16
C HIS A 236 -20.66 4.57 -0.09
N SER A 237 -20.30 3.37 0.37
CA SER A 237 -19.24 3.11 1.35
C SER A 237 -17.84 2.99 0.75
N ALA A 238 -17.70 2.79 -0.57
CA ALA A 238 -16.41 2.70 -1.27
C ALA A 238 -15.74 4.07 -1.52
N ILE A 239 -16.44 5.16 -1.19
CA ILE A 239 -16.04 6.55 -1.48
C ILE A 239 -14.78 6.98 -0.70
N ILE A 240 -14.34 6.31 0.37
CA ILE A 240 -13.20 6.79 1.17
C ILE A 240 -11.90 6.01 0.89
N ILE A 241 -12.00 4.71 0.61
CA ILE A 241 -10.82 3.83 0.46
C ILE A 241 -10.28 3.87 -0.98
N HIS A 242 -11.14 3.94 -1.99
CA HIS A 242 -10.71 4.00 -3.40
C HIS A 242 -10.18 5.36 -3.86
N ASN A 243 -10.34 6.41 -3.04
CA ASN A 243 -9.86 7.74 -3.41
C ASN A 243 -8.36 7.79 -3.52
N LYS A 244 -7.62 7.15 -2.60
CA LYS A 244 -6.15 7.20 -2.60
C LYS A 244 -5.53 6.45 -3.78
N ASP A 245 -6.13 5.34 -4.19
CA ASP A 245 -5.64 4.56 -5.33
C ASP A 245 -5.94 5.26 -6.65
N LEU A 246 -7.14 5.81 -6.83
CA LEU A 246 -7.49 6.61 -8.01
C LEU A 246 -6.67 7.92 -8.06
N GLU A 247 -6.49 8.59 -6.92
CA GLU A 247 -5.61 9.75 -6.79
C GLU A 247 -4.19 9.42 -7.24
N ARG A 248 -3.65 8.30 -6.76
CA ARG A 248 -2.32 7.83 -7.11
C ARG A 248 -2.23 7.50 -8.61
N GLU A 249 -3.16 6.71 -9.14
CA GLU A 249 -3.21 6.33 -10.55
C GLU A 249 -3.28 7.55 -11.46
N VAL A 250 -4.19 8.50 -11.17
CA VAL A 250 -4.35 9.73 -11.94
C VAL A 250 -3.12 10.62 -11.83
N SER A 251 -2.50 10.72 -10.65
CA SER A 251 -1.26 11.51 -10.48
C SER A 251 -0.09 10.97 -11.30
N ILE A 252 -0.02 9.64 -11.46
CA ILE A 252 0.98 9.00 -12.31
C ILE A 252 0.62 9.27 -13.78
N TRP A 253 -0.62 9.01 -14.19
CA TRP A 253 -1.07 9.16 -15.58
C TRP A 253 -0.95 10.60 -16.09
N ARG A 254 -1.18 11.57 -15.22
CA ARG A 254 -1.07 12.99 -15.52
C ARG A 254 0.33 13.43 -15.96
N ASN A 255 1.37 12.73 -15.50
CA ASN A 255 2.76 13.04 -15.83
C ASN A 255 3.26 12.31 -17.10
N VAL A 256 2.38 11.57 -17.79
CA VAL A 256 2.69 10.85 -19.02
C VAL A 256 2.48 11.79 -20.20
N ASP A 257 3.57 12.17 -20.87
CA ASP A 257 3.54 13.00 -22.07
C ASP A 257 3.84 12.14 -23.32
N HIS A 258 2.80 11.75 -24.04
CA HIS A 258 2.92 10.96 -25.26
C HIS A 258 1.81 11.30 -26.28
N PRO A 259 2.12 11.46 -27.58
CA PRO A 259 1.16 11.85 -28.62
C PRO A 259 -0.07 10.94 -28.75
N ASN A 260 0.05 9.66 -28.39
CA ASN A 260 -1.03 8.67 -28.49
C ASN A 260 -1.65 8.29 -27.13
N VAL A 261 -1.26 8.93 -26.03
CA VAL A 261 -1.87 8.73 -24.71
C VAL A 261 -2.73 9.93 -24.38
N LEU A 262 -4.00 9.69 -24.04
CA LEU A 262 -4.88 10.76 -23.59
C LEU A 262 -4.45 11.20 -22.17
N PRO A 263 -4.12 12.48 -21.94
CA PRO A 263 -3.73 12.95 -20.62
C PRO A 263 -4.95 13.01 -19.69
N LEU A 264 -4.75 12.64 -18.42
CA LEU A 264 -5.72 12.91 -17.37
C LEU A 264 -5.37 14.25 -16.71
N TYR A 265 -6.34 15.16 -16.61
CA TYR A 265 -6.13 16.47 -16.01
C TYR A 265 -6.00 16.41 -14.49
N GLY A 266 -6.70 15.47 -13.87
CA GLY A 266 -6.74 15.32 -12.42
C GLY A 266 -7.99 14.60 -11.96
N ILE A 267 -8.35 14.81 -10.71
CA ILE A 267 -9.57 14.30 -10.08
C ILE A 267 -10.46 15.47 -9.66
N VAL A 268 -11.73 15.20 -9.39
CA VAL A 268 -12.64 16.20 -8.81
C VAL A 268 -13.60 15.55 -7.83
N TYR A 269 -13.78 16.18 -6.67
CA TYR A 269 -14.83 15.85 -5.72
C TYR A 269 -16.08 16.68 -6.01
N ILE A 270 -17.14 16.04 -6.47
CA ILE A 270 -18.44 16.68 -6.67
C ILE A 270 -19.42 16.04 -5.70
N ARG A 271 -19.86 16.83 -4.71
CA ARG A 271 -20.66 16.37 -3.56
C ARG A 271 -19.91 15.34 -2.72
N LYS A 272 -20.28 14.06 -2.83
CA LYS A 272 -19.65 12.93 -2.15
C LYS A 272 -18.96 11.98 -3.13
N HIS A 273 -18.85 12.34 -4.41
CA HIS A 273 -18.36 11.44 -5.45
C HIS A 273 -17.04 11.95 -6.03
N LEU A 274 -16.09 11.03 -6.20
CA LEU A 274 -14.82 11.28 -6.86
C LEU A 274 -14.92 10.89 -8.33
N TYR A 275 -14.44 11.76 -9.21
CA TYR A 275 -14.36 11.55 -10.65
C TYR A 275 -12.93 11.77 -11.11
N SER A 276 -12.46 11.02 -12.11
CA SER A 276 -11.27 11.43 -12.86
C SER A 276 -11.66 12.30 -14.05
N VAL A 277 -10.82 13.28 -14.37
CA VAL A 277 -11.10 14.33 -15.35
C VAL A 277 -10.20 14.14 -16.56
N ALA A 278 -10.78 14.09 -17.75
CA ALA A 278 -10.07 13.97 -19.02
C ALA A 278 -10.67 14.91 -20.07
N PRO A 279 -9.94 15.20 -21.18
CA PRO A 279 -10.50 15.94 -22.31
C PRO A 279 -11.75 15.25 -22.87
N TRP A 280 -12.74 16.04 -23.31
CA TRP A 280 -13.93 15.49 -23.96
C TRP A 280 -13.66 15.07 -25.41
N MET A 281 -13.97 13.81 -25.75
CA MET A 281 -13.82 13.27 -27.10
C MET A 281 -15.13 13.37 -27.89
N THR A 282 -15.25 14.39 -28.75
CA THR A 282 -16.48 14.70 -29.51
C THR A 282 -16.94 13.60 -30.48
N ASN A 283 -16.02 12.73 -30.91
CA ASN A 283 -16.30 11.64 -31.84
C ASN A 283 -16.86 10.37 -31.17
N GLY A 284 -17.00 10.37 -29.84
CA GLY A 284 -17.51 9.22 -29.08
C GLY A 284 -16.51 8.06 -29.00
N THR A 285 -17.02 6.84 -28.87
CA THR A 285 -16.19 5.63 -28.70
C THR A 285 -15.46 5.26 -30.00
N ALA A 286 -14.33 4.55 -29.89
CA ALA A 286 -13.59 4.04 -31.04
C ALA A 286 -14.47 3.20 -31.98
N ILE A 287 -15.38 2.39 -31.42
CA ILE A 287 -16.34 1.58 -32.18
C ILE A 287 -17.27 2.49 -33.00
N ASN A 288 -17.89 3.50 -32.36
CA ASN A 288 -18.78 4.43 -33.03
C ASN A 288 -18.04 5.24 -34.11
N PHE A 289 -16.78 5.60 -33.86
CA PHE A 289 -15.96 6.33 -34.81
C PHE A 289 -15.68 5.52 -36.08
N VAL A 290 -15.25 4.26 -35.94
CA VAL A 290 -14.97 3.37 -37.07
C VAL A 290 -16.24 3.05 -37.85
N GLN A 291 -17.37 2.81 -37.16
CA GLN A 291 -18.67 2.58 -37.83
C GLN A 291 -19.11 3.78 -38.66
N LYS A 292 -18.92 5.01 -38.16
CA LYS A 292 -19.25 6.25 -38.88
C LYS A 292 -18.24 6.58 -39.98
N ARG A 293 -17.03 6.02 -39.94
CA ARG A 293 -15.95 6.27 -40.91
C ARG A 293 -15.30 4.95 -41.36
N PRO A 294 -15.94 4.22 -42.29
CA PRO A 294 -15.42 2.93 -42.77
C PRO A 294 -14.05 3.01 -43.46
N GLN A 295 -13.68 4.21 -43.94
CA GLN A 295 -12.38 4.50 -44.56
C GLN A 295 -11.25 4.69 -43.52
N ALA A 296 -11.56 4.66 -42.21
CA ALA A 296 -10.55 4.80 -41.17
C ALA A 296 -9.56 3.63 -41.22
N ASN A 297 -8.27 3.93 -41.21
CA ASN A 297 -7.24 2.91 -41.20
C ASN A 297 -7.10 2.31 -39.79
N VAL A 298 -7.89 1.26 -39.52
CA VAL A 298 -7.93 0.56 -38.23
C VAL A 298 -6.55 0.01 -37.86
N LEU A 299 -5.78 -0.49 -38.83
CA LEU A 299 -4.44 -1.03 -38.57
C LEU A 299 -3.47 0.04 -38.06
N LYS A 300 -3.53 1.25 -38.65
CA LYS A 300 -2.75 2.40 -38.16
C LYS A 300 -3.15 2.81 -36.74
N MET A 301 -4.45 2.82 -36.43
CA MET A 301 -4.92 3.13 -35.06
C MET A 301 -4.42 2.08 -34.05
N LEU A 302 -4.44 0.80 -34.41
CA LEU A 302 -3.92 -0.27 -33.55
C LEU A 302 -2.40 -0.20 -33.39
N SER A 303 -1.65 0.17 -34.43
CA SER A 303 -0.20 0.36 -34.33
C SER A 303 0.16 1.54 -33.42
N GLU A 304 -0.56 2.66 -33.53
CA GLU A 304 -0.38 3.83 -32.66
C GLU A 304 -0.69 3.52 -31.18
N ILE A 305 -1.69 2.66 -30.92
CA ILE A 305 -1.97 2.17 -29.56
C ILE A 305 -0.82 1.27 -29.05
N ALA A 306 -0.26 0.42 -29.92
CA ALA A 306 0.84 -0.48 -29.56
C ALA A 306 2.19 0.24 -29.37
N GLU A 307 2.38 1.42 -29.97
CA GLU A 307 3.59 2.24 -29.75
C GLU A 307 3.69 2.77 -28.32
N VAL A 308 2.56 2.99 -27.65
CA VAL A 308 2.49 3.39 -26.22
C VAL A 308 3.14 2.34 -25.30
N ASP A 309 3.07 1.06 -25.67
CA ASP A 309 3.58 -0.08 -24.90
C ASP A 309 5.12 -0.13 -24.84
N ARG A 310 5.83 0.69 -25.64
CA ARG A 310 7.30 0.75 -25.72
C ARG A 310 7.94 1.78 -24.78
N ILE A 311 7.15 2.56 -24.04
CA ILE A 311 7.62 3.47 -23.00
C ILE A 311 7.60 2.70 -21.67
N SER A 312 8.70 2.75 -20.90
CA SER A 312 8.84 2.10 -19.58
C SER A 312 7.61 2.31 -18.67
N PRO A 313 7.33 1.34 -17.77
CA PRO A 313 5.97 0.89 -17.53
C PRO A 313 5.22 1.77 -16.53
N LEU A 314 4.10 2.32 -16.98
CA LEU A 314 2.97 2.58 -16.10
C LEU A 314 2.51 1.24 -15.50
N PRO A 315 2.31 1.13 -14.18
CA PRO A 315 1.76 -0.07 -13.54
C PRO A 315 0.25 -0.12 -13.82
N LEU A 316 -0.12 -0.34 -15.07
CA LEU A 316 -1.49 -0.65 -15.43
C LEU A 316 -1.62 -2.16 -15.46
N ALA A 317 -2.20 -2.68 -14.38
CA ALA A 317 -2.62 -4.06 -14.27
C ALA A 317 -3.48 -4.43 -15.48
N ARG A 318 -2.86 -5.07 -16.48
CA ARG A 318 -3.61 -5.69 -17.59
C ARG A 318 -4.52 -6.75 -16.99
N ARG A 319 -5.83 -6.51 -17.06
CA ARG A 319 -6.85 -7.53 -16.85
C ARG A 319 -6.59 -8.70 -17.81
N PRO A 320 -6.59 -9.95 -17.34
CA PRO A 320 -6.64 -11.11 -18.23
C PRO A 320 -7.95 -11.08 -19.02
N GLN A 321 -7.86 -11.13 -20.34
CA GLN A 321 -9.00 -11.43 -21.21
C GLN A 321 -9.06 -12.94 -21.50
N ALA A 322 -10.31 -13.41 -21.59
CA ALA A 322 -10.76 -14.74 -22.02
C ALA A 322 -10.78 -15.86 -20.96
N ALA A 323 -11.78 -15.77 -20.08
CA ALA A 323 -12.66 -16.90 -19.80
C ALA A 323 -14.11 -16.39 -19.87
N ASP A 324 -14.59 -16.15 -21.10
CA ASP A 324 -16.01 -15.93 -21.35
C ASP A 324 -16.74 -17.27 -21.22
N SER A 325 -17.32 -17.51 -20.06
CA SER A 325 -18.69 -17.99 -19.90
C SER A 325 -18.97 -18.13 -18.41
N LEU A 326 -20.20 -17.77 -18.01
CA LEU A 326 -20.78 -17.88 -16.67
C LEU A 326 -20.61 -16.66 -15.74
N ASN A 327 -21.55 -15.72 -15.81
CA ASN A 327 -22.62 -15.57 -14.79
C ASN A 327 -23.25 -14.16 -14.83
N THR A 328 -24.45 -14.08 -15.39
CA THR A 328 -25.34 -12.90 -15.38
C THR A 328 -26.11 -12.75 -14.05
N THR A 329 -25.70 -13.41 -12.97
CA THR A 329 -26.50 -13.46 -11.72
C THR A 329 -25.72 -13.23 -10.43
N ALA A 330 -24.55 -12.58 -10.48
CA ALA A 330 -23.78 -12.25 -9.28
C ALA A 330 -23.32 -10.78 -9.28
N ARG A 331 -24.26 -9.84 -9.48
CA ARG A 331 -24.01 -8.40 -9.30
C ARG A 331 -24.74 -7.88 -8.08
N SER A 332 -24.13 -8.09 -6.94
CA SER A 332 -24.13 -7.21 -5.77
C SER A 332 -23.14 -7.79 -4.79
N ILE A 333 -22.45 -6.91 -4.08
CA ILE A 333 -21.59 -7.16 -2.91
C ILE A 333 -20.11 -7.08 -3.22
N LEU A 334 -19.59 -5.86 -3.04
CA LEU A 334 -18.44 -5.63 -2.17
C LEU A 334 -18.33 -4.15 -1.78
N ALA A 335 -18.66 -3.88 -0.52
CA ALA A 335 -18.11 -2.87 0.39
C ALA A 335 -19.12 -2.69 1.53
N VAL A 336 -19.53 -3.81 2.11
CA VAL A 336 -20.04 -3.79 3.47
C VAL A 336 -18.79 -3.36 4.29
N ASP A 337 -18.91 -2.28 5.07
CA ASP A 337 -17.86 -1.77 5.99
C ASP A 337 -17.10 -2.96 6.62
N SER A 338 -15.78 -2.95 6.86
CA SER A 338 -15.11 -4.14 7.43
C SER A 338 -15.83 -4.65 8.70
N ALA A 339 -16.33 -3.70 9.50
CA ALA A 339 -17.19 -3.96 10.66
C ALA A 339 -18.56 -4.59 10.29
N ASN A 340 -19.14 -4.20 9.16
CA ASN A 340 -20.39 -4.74 8.66
C ASN A 340 -20.17 -6.10 7.93
N GLN A 341 -19.01 -6.35 7.28
CA GLN A 341 -18.64 -7.67 6.71
C GLN A 341 -18.53 -8.67 7.85
N GLU A 342 -17.84 -8.28 8.93
CA GLU A 342 -17.72 -9.09 10.13
C GLU A 342 -19.08 -9.33 10.78
N PHE A 343 -19.92 -8.30 10.93
CA PHE A 343 -21.29 -8.46 11.44
C PHE A 343 -22.14 -9.42 10.59
N LEU A 344 -22.13 -9.28 9.26
CA LEU A 344 -22.86 -10.17 8.35
C LEU A 344 -22.26 -11.59 8.35
N LEU A 345 -20.95 -11.72 8.55
CA LEU A 345 -20.27 -13.01 8.65
C LEU A 345 -20.72 -13.74 9.92
N GLN A 346 -20.74 -13.05 11.06
CA GLN A 346 -21.26 -13.60 12.32
C GLN A 346 -22.72 -14.03 12.19
N LYS A 347 -23.54 -13.29 11.44
CA LYS A 347 -24.92 -13.66 11.14
C LYS A 347 -25.01 -14.92 10.26
N ALA A 348 -24.15 -15.06 9.25
CA ALA A 348 -24.08 -16.24 8.39
C ALA A 348 -23.53 -17.49 9.13
N ILE A 349 -22.62 -17.30 10.09
CA ILE A 349 -22.08 -18.34 10.98
C ILE A 349 -23.16 -18.84 11.95
N SER A 350 -23.90 -17.91 12.54
CA SER A 350 -24.92 -18.20 13.57
C SER A 350 -26.26 -18.69 13.01
N ASP A 351 -26.43 -18.69 11.69
CA ASP A 351 -27.65 -19.16 11.03
C ASP A 351 -27.84 -20.67 11.27
N ARG A 352 -29.03 -21.04 11.75
CA ARG A 352 -29.39 -22.42 12.08
C ARG A 352 -29.88 -23.21 10.86
N ASP A 353 -30.24 -22.52 9.78
CA ASP A 353 -30.67 -23.15 8.53
C ASP A 353 -29.47 -23.82 7.84
N HIS A 354 -29.68 -24.95 7.19
CA HIS A 354 -28.64 -25.71 6.48
C HIS A 354 -28.68 -25.42 4.97
N LEU A 355 -28.35 -24.18 4.58
CA LEU A 355 -28.46 -23.71 3.19
C LEU A 355 -27.13 -23.82 2.45
N VAL A 356 -27.17 -24.37 1.23
CA VAL A 356 -26.04 -24.42 0.29
C VAL A 356 -26.52 -24.08 -1.12
N TYR A 357 -25.94 -23.05 -1.71
CA TYR A 357 -26.17 -22.64 -3.09
C TYR A 357 -25.10 -23.23 -3.98
N THR A 358 -25.53 -23.85 -5.08
CA THR A 358 -24.65 -24.46 -6.07
C THR A 358 -24.91 -23.90 -7.46
N ASN A 359 -23.90 -23.97 -8.33
CA ASN A 359 -24.10 -23.70 -9.76
C ASN A 359 -24.66 -24.94 -10.48
N HIS A 360 -24.92 -24.79 -11.78
CA HIS A 360 -25.40 -25.87 -12.66
C HIS A 360 -24.45 -27.07 -12.74
N SER A 361 -23.16 -26.90 -12.45
CA SER A 361 -22.18 -27.99 -12.41
C SER A 361 -22.05 -28.66 -11.03
N GLY A 362 -22.82 -28.22 -10.04
CA GLY A 362 -22.82 -28.75 -8.68
C GLY A 362 -21.73 -28.21 -7.74
N LEU A 363 -20.95 -27.21 -8.18
CA LEU A 363 -19.96 -26.51 -7.36
C LEU A 363 -20.64 -25.54 -6.40
N VAL A 364 -20.14 -25.48 -5.17
CA VAL A 364 -20.69 -24.62 -4.11
C VAL A 364 -20.29 -23.17 -4.34
N LEU A 365 -21.27 -22.27 -4.31
CA LEU A 365 -21.07 -20.84 -4.46
C LEU A 365 -21.11 -20.12 -3.11
N ALA A 366 -22.10 -20.44 -2.29
CA ALA A 366 -22.30 -19.85 -0.98
C ALA A 366 -23.12 -20.76 -0.06
N GLY A 367 -23.06 -20.54 1.25
CA GLY A 367 -23.87 -21.28 2.20
C GLY A 367 -23.79 -20.75 3.63
N THR A 368 -24.67 -21.26 4.49
CA THR A 368 -24.52 -21.09 5.95
C THR A 368 -23.43 -22.00 6.46
N LEU A 369 -22.82 -21.68 7.60
CA LEU A 369 -21.78 -22.53 8.17
C LEU A 369 -22.28 -23.98 8.39
N LYS A 370 -23.48 -24.13 8.98
CA LYS A 370 -24.10 -25.44 9.19
C LYS A 370 -24.35 -26.18 7.87
N GLY A 371 -24.82 -25.48 6.83
CA GLY A 371 -25.02 -26.06 5.50
C GLY A 371 -23.72 -26.57 4.86
N LEU A 372 -22.64 -25.78 4.94
CA LEU A 372 -21.34 -26.14 4.39
C LEU A 372 -20.71 -27.33 5.13
N VAL A 373 -20.79 -27.38 6.46
CA VAL A 373 -20.29 -28.51 7.27
C VAL A 373 -21.12 -29.77 7.01
N ASN A 374 -22.44 -29.66 6.93
CA ASN A 374 -23.30 -30.80 6.61
C ASN A 374 -22.94 -31.39 5.24
N ARG A 375 -22.75 -30.54 4.22
CA ARG A 375 -22.28 -31.02 2.91
C ARG A 375 -20.94 -31.73 2.98
N LEU A 376 -19.99 -31.20 3.76
CA LEU A 376 -18.67 -31.83 3.93
C LEU A 376 -18.80 -33.26 4.45
N VAL A 377 -19.69 -33.49 5.41
CA VAL A 377 -19.94 -34.81 5.99
C VAL A 377 -20.77 -35.68 5.04
N ASP A 378 -21.92 -35.20 4.59
CA ASP A 378 -22.89 -36.01 3.85
C ASP A 378 -22.34 -36.45 2.48
N ASN A 379 -21.51 -35.62 1.84
CA ASN A 379 -20.90 -35.90 0.53
C ASN A 379 -19.44 -36.33 0.60
N PHE A 380 -18.90 -36.68 1.78
CA PHE A 380 -17.47 -36.90 1.97
C PHE A 380 -16.86 -37.91 0.97
N ASN A 381 -17.59 -38.99 0.65
CA ASN A 381 -17.13 -40.05 -0.23
C ASN A 381 -17.36 -39.77 -1.73
N LEU A 382 -17.98 -38.64 -2.10
CA LEU A 382 -18.24 -38.31 -3.50
C LEU A 382 -16.97 -37.73 -4.16
N CYS A 383 -16.56 -38.29 -5.30
CA CYS A 383 -15.40 -37.80 -6.06
C CYS A 383 -15.56 -36.34 -6.49
N LYS A 384 -16.77 -35.92 -6.87
CA LYS A 384 -17.07 -34.54 -7.31
C LYS A 384 -16.78 -33.48 -6.23
N ASP A 385 -16.80 -33.85 -4.96
CA ASP A 385 -16.58 -32.93 -3.83
C ASP A 385 -15.13 -33.02 -3.30
N GLU A 386 -14.17 -33.62 -4.01
CA GLU A 386 -12.77 -33.66 -3.57
C GLU A 386 -12.16 -32.28 -3.39
N GLU A 387 -12.38 -31.40 -4.35
CA GLU A 387 -11.90 -30.03 -4.27
C GLU A 387 -12.65 -29.24 -3.21
N TYR A 388 -13.95 -29.49 -3.05
CA TYR A 388 -14.74 -28.92 -1.97
C TYR A 388 -14.16 -29.25 -0.59
N ARG A 389 -13.74 -30.50 -0.35
CA ARG A 389 -13.12 -30.92 0.92
C ARG A 389 -11.88 -30.09 1.24
N LYS A 390 -10.97 -29.93 0.28
CA LYS A 390 -9.72 -29.16 0.43
C LYS A 390 -10.00 -27.67 0.69
N VAL A 391 -10.91 -27.08 -0.09
CA VAL A 391 -11.29 -25.68 0.02
C VAL A 391 -11.97 -25.42 1.36
N MET A 392 -12.91 -26.26 1.79
CA MET A 392 -13.66 -26.06 3.03
C MET A 392 -12.77 -26.14 4.26
N LEU A 393 -11.87 -27.14 4.33
CA LEU A 393 -10.93 -27.26 5.45
C LEU A 393 -9.93 -26.11 5.48
N THR A 394 -9.50 -25.59 4.32
CA THR A 394 -8.63 -24.40 4.30
C THR A 394 -9.41 -23.15 4.71
N ALA A 395 -10.62 -22.96 4.16
CA ALA A 395 -11.42 -21.76 4.34
C ALA A 395 -11.90 -21.56 5.78
N CYS A 396 -12.13 -22.65 6.53
CA CYS A 396 -12.73 -22.55 7.85
C CYS A 396 -11.89 -21.77 8.85
N THR A 397 -10.57 -21.65 8.67
CA THR A 397 -9.72 -20.81 9.53
C THR A 397 -10.06 -19.33 9.45
N ASP A 398 -10.70 -18.90 8.36
CA ASP A 398 -11.09 -17.50 8.14
C ASP A 398 -12.35 -17.10 8.91
N PHE A 399 -13.17 -18.06 9.36
CA PHE A 399 -14.46 -17.78 10.02
C PHE A 399 -14.72 -18.56 11.31
N ILE A 400 -14.04 -19.69 11.57
CA ILE A 400 -14.13 -20.44 12.83
C ILE A 400 -12.75 -20.92 13.30
N THR A 401 -12.67 -21.39 14.54
CA THR A 401 -11.48 -22.10 15.03
C THR A 401 -11.53 -23.58 14.65
N PRO A 402 -10.37 -24.26 14.56
CA PRO A 402 -10.33 -25.72 14.44
C PRO A 402 -11.16 -26.44 15.50
N GLU A 403 -11.15 -25.95 16.74
CA GLU A 403 -11.93 -26.50 17.84
C GLU A 403 -13.44 -26.36 17.61
N ASP A 404 -13.89 -25.21 17.08
CA ASP A 404 -15.30 -25.00 16.74
C ASP A 404 -15.73 -25.94 15.60
N LEU A 405 -14.88 -26.15 14.58
CA LEU A 405 -15.16 -27.11 13.51
C LEU A 405 -15.31 -28.52 14.08
N PHE A 406 -14.42 -28.92 14.98
CA PHE A 406 -14.50 -30.22 15.63
C PHE A 406 -15.78 -30.35 16.48
N ALA A 407 -16.16 -29.33 17.24
CA ALA A 407 -17.40 -29.31 17.99
C ALA A 407 -18.64 -29.44 17.08
N MET A 408 -18.63 -28.81 15.90
CA MET A 408 -19.70 -28.98 14.91
C MET A 408 -19.77 -30.40 14.35
N LEU A 409 -18.63 -31.05 14.13
CA LEU A 409 -18.58 -32.45 13.69
C LEU A 409 -19.10 -33.41 14.77
N GLN A 410 -18.78 -33.17 16.04
CA GLN A 410 -19.34 -33.92 17.17
C GLN A 410 -20.86 -33.72 17.26
N CYS A 411 -21.32 -32.47 17.20
CA CYS A 411 -22.75 -32.17 17.19
C CYS A 411 -23.48 -32.87 16.04
N ARG A 412 -22.90 -32.92 14.84
CA ARG A 412 -23.49 -33.63 13.69
C ARG A 412 -23.54 -35.15 13.89
N PHE A 413 -22.55 -35.71 14.58
CA PHE A 413 -22.53 -37.14 14.93
C PHE A 413 -23.63 -37.50 15.93
N ASP A 414 -23.84 -36.65 16.95
CA ASP A 414 -24.86 -36.81 17.97
C ASP A 414 -26.27 -36.58 17.39
N GLU A 415 -26.46 -35.54 16.56
CA GLU A 415 -27.72 -35.29 15.84
C GLU A 415 -28.15 -36.51 15.01
N ALA A 416 -27.21 -37.16 14.32
CA ALA A 416 -27.49 -38.37 13.55
C ALA A 416 -27.83 -39.59 14.44
N GLU A 417 -27.38 -39.60 15.70
CA GLU A 417 -27.76 -40.62 16.67
C GLU A 417 -29.18 -40.43 17.19
N GLU A 418 -29.55 -39.19 17.49
CA GLU A 418 -30.86 -38.84 18.05
C GLU A 418 -31.98 -38.82 17.00
N ASP A 419 -31.64 -38.72 15.71
CA ASP A 419 -32.60 -38.67 14.63
C ASP A 419 -33.38 -39.99 14.48
N THR A 420 -34.61 -40.00 14.98
CA THR A 420 -35.54 -41.14 14.85
C THR A 420 -36.33 -41.15 13.54
N HIS A 421 -36.25 -40.09 12.73
CA HIS A 421 -37.05 -39.91 11.52
C HIS A 421 -36.33 -40.42 10.26
N ASN A 422 -35.00 -40.35 10.22
CA ASN A 422 -34.22 -40.86 9.10
C ASN A 422 -33.94 -42.37 9.16
N ASN A 423 -33.71 -42.96 7.98
CA ASN A 423 -33.34 -44.37 7.84
C ASN A 423 -32.05 -44.67 8.65
N PRO A 424 -32.02 -45.76 9.46
CA PRO A 424 -30.81 -46.23 10.14
C PRO A 424 -29.55 -46.26 9.28
N ALA A 425 -29.66 -46.63 7.99
CA ALA A 425 -28.53 -46.64 7.07
C ALA A 425 -27.94 -45.24 6.82
N THR A 426 -28.80 -44.23 6.68
CA THR A 426 -28.38 -42.83 6.47
C THR A 426 -27.71 -42.27 7.72
N ARG A 427 -28.26 -42.58 8.90
CA ARG A 427 -27.70 -42.18 10.19
C ARG A 427 -26.29 -42.73 10.41
N LEU A 428 -26.11 -44.03 10.17
CA LEU A 428 -24.81 -44.69 10.26
C LEU A 428 -23.82 -44.14 9.22
N ALA A 429 -24.28 -43.83 8.00
CA ALA A 429 -23.44 -43.24 6.96
C ALA A 429 -22.93 -41.85 7.36
N THR A 430 -23.79 -40.97 7.87
CA THR A 430 -23.40 -39.64 8.37
C THR A 430 -22.38 -39.75 9.51
N GLN A 431 -22.63 -40.62 10.49
CA GLN A 431 -21.70 -40.86 11.61
C GLN A 431 -20.35 -41.40 11.13
N TYR A 432 -20.35 -42.34 10.19
CA TYR A 432 -19.12 -42.87 9.61
C TYR A 432 -18.35 -41.79 8.83
N ASN A 433 -19.06 -40.93 8.09
CA ASN A 433 -18.44 -39.85 7.35
C ASN A 433 -17.79 -38.81 8.27
N VAL A 434 -18.32 -38.56 9.48
CA VAL A 434 -17.64 -37.73 10.48
C VAL A 434 -16.25 -38.29 10.81
N PHE A 435 -16.13 -39.60 11.05
CA PHE A 435 -14.81 -40.23 11.25
C PHE A 435 -13.91 -40.11 10.03
N MET A 436 -14.47 -40.16 8.82
CA MET A 436 -13.71 -40.00 7.60
C MET A 436 -13.19 -38.56 7.42
N VAL A 437 -13.98 -37.55 7.77
CA VAL A 437 -13.54 -36.14 7.79
C VAL A 437 -12.37 -35.97 8.77
N ILE A 438 -12.50 -36.48 10.00
CA ILE A 438 -11.43 -36.42 11.02
C ILE A 438 -10.19 -37.17 10.54
N SER A 439 -10.36 -38.35 9.94
CA SER A 439 -9.26 -39.16 9.38
C SER A 439 -8.50 -38.37 8.31
N TYR A 440 -9.23 -37.70 7.42
CA TYR A 440 -8.66 -36.92 6.34
C TYR A 440 -7.93 -35.69 6.87
N TRP A 441 -8.53 -35.01 7.83
CA TRP A 441 -7.90 -33.89 8.52
C TRP A 441 -6.57 -34.30 9.17
N LEU A 442 -6.53 -35.39 9.94
CA LEU A 442 -5.31 -35.89 10.58
C LEU A 442 -4.22 -36.34 9.59
N LYS A 443 -4.62 -36.89 8.44
CA LYS A 443 -3.68 -37.39 7.42
C LYS A 443 -3.04 -36.27 6.60
N TRP A 444 -3.85 -35.29 6.18
CA TRP A 444 -3.39 -34.24 5.27
C TRP A 444 -2.96 -32.96 5.98
N GLN A 445 -3.27 -32.81 7.28
CA GLN A 445 -2.86 -31.70 8.14
C GLN A 445 -3.07 -30.31 7.53
N GLN A 446 -4.10 -30.15 6.68
CA GLN A 446 -4.43 -28.88 6.00
C GLN A 446 -4.84 -27.76 6.97
N LEU A 447 -5.11 -28.14 8.22
CA LEU A 447 -5.52 -27.30 9.31
C LEU A 447 -4.57 -27.54 10.50
N PRO A 448 -4.18 -26.48 11.24
CA PRO A 448 -3.33 -26.62 12.41
C PRO A 448 -4.04 -27.48 13.46
N ILE A 449 -3.29 -28.40 14.06
CA ILE A 449 -3.77 -29.27 15.13
C ILE A 449 -2.86 -29.06 16.33
N ASP A 450 -3.43 -28.55 17.42
CA ASP A 450 -2.71 -28.39 18.68
C ASP A 450 -2.90 -29.62 19.60
N SER A 451 -2.10 -29.69 20.65
CA SER A 451 -2.15 -30.81 21.61
C SER A 451 -3.52 -30.95 22.29
N ARG A 452 -4.23 -29.84 22.47
CA ARG A 452 -5.55 -29.82 23.10
C ARG A 452 -6.61 -30.43 22.19
N LEU A 453 -6.63 -30.07 20.91
CA LEU A 453 -7.54 -30.61 19.92
C LEU A 453 -7.28 -32.10 19.69
N LEU A 454 -6.02 -32.54 19.64
CA LEU A 454 -5.69 -33.97 19.59
C LEU A 454 -6.29 -34.73 20.80
N TRP A 455 -6.20 -34.15 21.99
CA TRP A 455 -6.78 -34.75 23.19
C TRP A 455 -8.32 -34.82 23.12
N GLN A 456 -8.98 -33.77 22.61
CA GLN A 456 -10.43 -33.78 22.39
C GLN A 456 -10.86 -34.83 21.36
N MET A 457 -10.15 -34.93 20.23
CA MET A 457 -10.37 -35.95 19.20
C MET A 457 -10.19 -37.37 19.76
N ARG A 458 -9.19 -37.56 20.62
CA ARG A 458 -8.95 -38.84 21.32
C ARG A 458 -10.12 -39.20 22.22
N GLY A 459 -10.58 -38.27 23.06
CA GLY A 459 -11.72 -38.48 23.96
C GLY A 459 -13.02 -38.82 23.20
N PHE A 460 -13.25 -38.20 22.05
CA PHE A 460 -14.38 -38.52 21.17
C PHE A 460 -14.31 -39.95 20.62
N CYS A 461 -13.15 -40.38 20.12
CA CYS A 461 -13.00 -41.74 19.59
C CYS A 461 -13.15 -42.80 20.69
N GLU A 462 -12.60 -42.56 21.89
CA GLU A 462 -12.79 -43.45 23.04
C GLU A 462 -14.26 -43.55 23.49
N ALA A 463 -15.00 -42.44 23.46
CA ALA A 463 -16.43 -42.43 23.75
C ALA A 463 -17.23 -43.22 22.70
N ALA A 464 -16.93 -43.01 21.41
CA ALA A 464 -17.59 -43.74 20.33
C ALA A 464 -17.38 -45.27 20.41
N ILE A 465 -16.17 -45.73 20.77
CA ILE A 465 -15.87 -47.15 20.97
C ILE A 465 -16.72 -47.76 22.09
N ARG A 466 -16.94 -47.03 23.19
CA ARG A 466 -17.76 -47.50 24.31
C ARG A 466 -19.25 -47.53 24.00
N MET A 467 -19.73 -46.58 23.18
CA MET A 467 -21.15 -46.37 22.95
C MET A 467 -21.71 -47.17 21.77
N LYS A 468 -20.90 -47.44 20.73
CA LYS A 468 -21.40 -48.03 19.48
C LYS A 468 -21.31 -49.55 19.46
N PRO A 469 -22.41 -50.28 19.16
CA PRO A 469 -22.40 -51.74 19.07
C PRO A 469 -21.90 -52.28 17.72
N SER A 470 -21.77 -51.45 16.69
CA SER A 470 -21.43 -51.87 15.34
C SER A 470 -19.92 -52.00 15.12
N SER A 471 -19.43 -53.19 14.73
CA SER A 471 -18.01 -53.45 14.43
C SER A 471 -17.37 -52.39 13.51
N PRO A 472 -17.95 -52.02 12.35
CA PRO A 472 -17.29 -51.09 11.43
C PRO A 472 -17.04 -49.68 11.99
N MET A 473 -17.87 -49.23 12.94
CA MET A 473 -17.68 -47.93 13.60
C MET A 473 -16.62 -47.99 14.69
N VAL A 474 -16.61 -49.08 15.46
CA VAL A 474 -15.60 -49.33 16.51
C VAL A 474 -14.22 -49.48 15.88
N ASP A 475 -14.13 -50.28 14.82
CA ASP A 475 -12.88 -50.50 14.07
C ASP A 475 -12.35 -49.16 13.52
N LYS A 476 -13.23 -48.34 12.95
CA LYS A 476 -12.83 -47.03 12.41
C LYS A 476 -12.40 -46.03 13.48
N ALA A 477 -13.08 -46.02 14.63
CA ALA A 477 -12.69 -45.18 15.76
C ALA A 477 -11.34 -45.64 16.37
N ALA A 478 -11.07 -46.94 16.38
CA ALA A 478 -9.78 -47.49 16.80
C ALA A 478 -8.65 -47.11 15.81
N ASP A 479 -8.89 -47.18 14.50
CA ASP A 479 -7.95 -46.70 13.48
C ASP A 479 -7.61 -45.21 13.65
N LEU A 480 -8.62 -44.41 14.01
CA LEU A 480 -8.44 -42.99 14.30
C LEU A 480 -7.60 -42.74 15.55
N LEU A 481 -7.84 -43.50 16.63
CA LEU A 481 -6.99 -43.44 17.83
C LEU A 481 -5.54 -43.76 17.50
N LEU A 482 -5.30 -44.80 16.69
CA LEU A 482 -3.96 -45.14 16.23
C LEU A 482 -3.34 -43.98 15.42
N LEU A 483 -4.11 -43.36 14.51
CA LEU A 483 -3.65 -42.20 13.75
C LEU A 483 -3.32 -40.99 14.63
N ILE A 484 -4.03 -40.80 15.74
CA ILE A 484 -3.78 -39.73 16.73
C ILE A 484 -2.50 -40.04 17.52
N ASP A 485 -2.35 -41.27 18.02
CA ASP A 485 -1.21 -41.69 18.83
C ASP A 485 0.09 -41.77 18.01
N THR A 486 -0.03 -42.06 16.71
CA THR A 486 1.09 -42.08 15.75
C THR A 486 1.35 -40.74 15.08
N GLN A 487 0.54 -39.70 15.37
CA GLN A 487 0.90 -38.35 14.92
C GLN A 487 2.31 -38.07 15.41
N PRO A 488 3.22 -37.60 14.52
CA PRO A 488 4.51 -37.15 14.99
C PRO A 488 4.21 -36.13 16.08
N LYS A 489 4.71 -36.37 17.31
CA LYS A 489 4.88 -35.31 18.30
C LYS A 489 5.74 -34.29 17.60
N ARG A 490 5.13 -33.36 16.87
CA ARG A 490 5.77 -32.15 16.46
C ARG A 490 5.98 -31.44 17.78
N ASP A 491 7.10 -31.74 18.41
CA ASP A 491 7.82 -30.70 19.10
C ASP A 491 7.97 -29.60 18.06
N VAL A 492 7.03 -28.65 18.08
CA VAL A 492 7.02 -27.39 17.33
C VAL A 492 8.24 -26.52 17.69
N ILE A 493 9.18 -27.09 18.45
CA ILE A 493 10.45 -26.51 18.89
C ILE A 493 11.66 -27.32 18.35
N SER A 494 11.52 -28.56 17.85
CA SER A 494 12.67 -29.45 17.61
C SER A 494 13.10 -29.71 16.16
N ARG A 495 12.37 -29.24 15.12
CA ARG A 495 12.99 -29.10 13.77
C ARG A 495 13.83 -27.83 13.62
N THR A 496 13.85 -27.02 14.67
CA THR A 496 14.68 -25.84 14.89
C THR A 496 15.55 -25.97 16.14
N SER A 497 15.69 -27.17 16.73
CA SER A 497 16.67 -27.37 17.82
C SER A 497 18.07 -27.26 17.22
N LEU A 498 18.73 -26.10 17.22
CA LEU A 498 19.38 -25.48 18.40
C LEU A 498 20.15 -26.53 19.19
N MET A 499 21.14 -27.17 18.55
CA MET A 499 22.37 -27.67 19.17
C MET A 499 23.48 -27.69 18.11
N PRO A 500 24.68 -27.13 18.38
CA PRO A 500 25.80 -27.12 17.45
C PRO A 500 26.48 -28.50 17.45
N GLY A 501 25.85 -29.48 16.80
CA GLY A 501 26.40 -30.84 16.68
C GLY A 501 27.17 -31.09 15.38
N GLY A 502 27.07 -30.18 14.40
CA GLY A 502 27.80 -30.25 13.14
C GLY A 502 29.10 -29.44 13.19
N GLN A 503 30.14 -29.94 12.52
CA GLN A 503 31.37 -29.18 12.30
C GLN A 503 31.03 -27.88 11.55
N MET A 504 31.17 -26.73 12.20
CA MET A 504 30.93 -25.42 11.57
C MET A 504 32.10 -25.09 10.65
N LEU A 505 31.81 -24.81 9.37
CA LEU A 505 32.83 -24.38 8.43
C LEU A 505 33.32 -22.96 8.75
N SER A 506 34.60 -22.72 8.52
CA SER A 506 35.17 -21.38 8.60
C SER A 506 34.72 -20.52 7.39
N PRO A 507 34.76 -19.18 7.48
CA PRO A 507 34.34 -18.30 6.39
C PRO A 507 35.06 -18.55 5.05
N ASN A 508 36.31 -19.04 5.09
CA ASN A 508 37.13 -19.28 3.90
C ASN A 508 36.82 -20.63 3.22
N GLU A 509 36.14 -21.55 3.92
CA GLU A 509 35.79 -22.88 3.41
C GLU A 509 34.43 -22.90 2.69
N ILE A 510 33.66 -21.81 2.79
CA ILE A 510 32.34 -21.73 2.17
C ILE A 510 32.46 -21.32 0.71
N THR A 511 31.98 -22.21 -0.15
CA THR A 511 31.85 -21.98 -1.58
C THR A 511 30.49 -21.35 -1.93
N PRO A 512 30.37 -20.64 -3.07
CA PRO A 512 29.07 -20.11 -3.52
C PRO A 512 27.98 -21.19 -3.62
N HIS A 513 28.35 -22.38 -4.09
CA HIS A 513 27.46 -23.53 -4.16
C HIS A 513 27.05 -24.05 -2.78
N GLY A 514 28.00 -24.16 -1.84
CA GLY A 514 27.72 -24.57 -0.47
C GLY A 514 26.78 -23.60 0.25
N LEU A 515 26.94 -22.29 0.02
CA LEU A 515 26.03 -21.29 0.58
C LEU A 515 24.63 -21.36 -0.06
N ALA A 516 24.53 -21.60 -1.37
CA ALA A 516 23.25 -21.80 -2.05
C ALA A 516 22.50 -23.04 -1.53
N ILE A 517 23.21 -24.13 -1.21
CA ILE A 517 22.64 -25.30 -0.53
C ILE A 517 22.10 -24.92 0.85
N ALA A 518 22.89 -24.21 1.66
CA ALA A 518 22.47 -23.78 3.00
C ALA A 518 21.20 -22.91 2.96
N PHE A 519 21.14 -21.95 2.03
CA PHE A 519 19.96 -21.14 1.77
C PHE A 519 18.74 -21.99 1.39
N THR A 520 18.93 -22.96 0.48
CA THR A 520 17.85 -23.83 0.00
C THR A 520 17.34 -24.77 1.09
N LEU A 521 18.19 -25.25 1.99
CA LEU A 521 17.78 -26.03 3.16
C LEU A 521 16.97 -25.17 4.13
N LEU A 522 17.49 -23.99 4.51
CA LEU A 522 16.85 -23.09 5.47
C LEU A 522 15.48 -22.61 4.97
N GLU A 523 15.41 -22.06 3.77
CA GLU A 523 14.16 -21.56 3.20
C GLU A 523 13.24 -22.69 2.75
N GLY A 524 13.78 -23.83 2.32
CA GLY A 524 13.01 -25.02 1.97
C GLY A 524 12.27 -25.59 3.17
N ASP A 525 12.90 -25.65 4.35
CA ASP A 525 12.26 -26.08 5.59
C ASP A 525 11.10 -25.16 6.00
N ARG A 526 11.25 -23.85 5.78
CA ARG A 526 10.18 -22.87 6.03
C ARG A 526 9.07 -22.99 5.00
N TYR A 527 9.40 -23.13 3.73
CA TYR A 527 8.42 -23.31 2.66
C TYR A 527 7.58 -24.58 2.85
N ARG A 528 8.17 -25.69 3.30
CA ARG A 528 7.44 -26.94 3.64
C ARG A 528 6.47 -26.78 4.82
N GLN A 529 6.66 -25.77 5.67
CA GLN A 529 5.78 -25.52 6.82
C GLN A 529 4.59 -24.64 6.45
N ILE A 530 4.63 -23.92 5.32
CA ILE A 530 3.56 -23.04 4.90
C ILE A 530 2.40 -23.85 4.36
N MET A 531 1.23 -23.63 4.96
CA MET A 531 -0.05 -24.20 4.53
C MET A 531 -0.91 -23.12 3.86
N PRO A 532 -1.85 -23.47 2.97
CA PRO A 532 -2.75 -22.49 2.36
C PRO A 532 -3.52 -21.62 3.36
N CYS A 533 -3.89 -22.19 4.53
CA CYS A 533 -4.56 -21.46 5.60
C CYS A 533 -3.69 -20.37 6.26
N ASP A 534 -2.36 -20.50 6.21
CA ASP A 534 -1.42 -19.52 6.75
C ASP A 534 -1.50 -18.19 5.99
N TYR A 535 -1.76 -18.24 4.68
CA TYR A 535 -2.01 -17.03 3.88
C TYR A 535 -3.35 -16.37 4.20
N LEU A 536 -4.36 -17.12 4.63
CA LEU A 536 -5.63 -16.54 5.10
C LEU A 536 -5.42 -15.85 6.46
N ALA A 537 -4.73 -16.53 7.39
CA ALA A 537 -4.51 -16.03 8.74
C ALA A 537 -3.66 -14.74 8.79
N LYS A 538 -2.71 -14.58 7.84
CA LYS A 538 -1.80 -13.43 7.76
C LYS A 538 -2.49 -12.06 7.85
N PHE A 539 -3.67 -11.92 7.27
CA PHE A 539 -4.29 -10.62 7.07
C PHE A 539 -5.31 -10.26 8.16
N ASP A 540 -5.81 -11.24 8.90
CA ASP A 540 -6.92 -11.06 9.84
C ASP A 540 -6.55 -11.32 11.30
N ARG A 541 -5.46 -12.03 11.59
CA ARG A 541 -5.06 -12.35 12.98
C ARG A 541 -3.62 -11.93 13.25
N PRO A 542 -3.38 -11.02 14.22
CA PRO A 542 -2.03 -10.75 14.68
C PRO A 542 -1.49 -11.97 15.45
N GLY A 543 -0.38 -12.55 15.00
CA GLY A 543 0.21 -13.73 15.62
C GLY A 543 1.33 -14.34 14.80
N TYR A 544 1.94 -15.41 15.32
CA TYR A 544 2.95 -16.18 14.60
C TYR A 544 2.30 -16.88 13.39
N ASN A 545 2.90 -16.69 12.22
CA ASN A 545 2.48 -17.27 10.95
C ASN A 545 3.71 -17.81 10.20
N ASN A 546 3.61 -19.00 9.62
CA ASN A 546 4.69 -19.60 8.83
C ASN A 546 5.07 -18.75 7.61
N VAL A 547 4.12 -18.04 7.00
CA VAL A 547 4.39 -17.12 5.87
C VAL A 547 5.27 -15.96 6.32
N ASP A 548 4.98 -15.38 7.48
CA ASP A 548 5.74 -14.25 8.02
C ASP A 548 7.09 -14.70 8.57
N ALA A 549 7.17 -15.91 9.14
CA ALA A 549 8.44 -16.53 9.52
C ALA A 549 9.35 -16.74 8.31
N ALA A 550 8.82 -17.23 7.18
CA ALA A 550 9.58 -17.38 5.93
C ALA A 550 10.04 -16.03 5.36
N CYS A 551 9.13 -15.06 5.26
CA CYS A 551 9.46 -13.69 4.82
C CYS A 551 10.52 -13.03 5.73
N SER A 552 10.42 -13.25 7.05
CA SER A 552 11.37 -12.72 8.03
C SER A 552 12.75 -13.35 7.88
N ALA A 553 12.85 -14.66 7.64
CA ALA A 553 14.12 -15.33 7.34
C ALA A 553 14.77 -14.77 6.08
N ASN A 554 13.99 -14.59 5.00
CA ASN A 554 14.46 -13.99 3.75
C ASN A 554 14.93 -12.53 3.93
N LYS A 555 14.23 -11.75 4.76
CA LYS A 555 14.65 -10.39 5.14
C LYS A 555 15.97 -10.40 5.91
N LYS A 556 16.16 -11.34 6.86
CA LYS A 556 17.45 -11.51 7.57
C LYS A 556 18.59 -11.86 6.62
N ILE A 557 18.36 -12.76 5.67
CA ILE A 557 19.34 -13.09 4.62
C ILE A 557 19.73 -11.83 3.84
N THR A 558 18.73 -11.06 3.39
CA THR A 558 18.94 -9.80 2.66
C THR A 558 19.81 -8.82 3.47
N LEU A 559 19.46 -8.60 4.75
CA LEU A 559 20.21 -7.69 5.64
C LEU A 559 21.63 -8.18 5.92
N TRP A 560 21.81 -9.47 6.16
CA TRP A 560 23.13 -10.08 6.37
C TRP A 560 24.05 -9.88 5.15
N ILE A 561 23.53 -10.09 3.94
CA ILE A 561 24.27 -9.89 2.70
C ILE A 561 24.65 -8.41 2.55
N LYS A 562 23.71 -7.48 2.79
CA LYS A 562 23.99 -6.03 2.78
C LYS A 562 25.10 -5.66 3.75
N ARG A 563 25.05 -6.15 4.99
CA ARG A 563 26.09 -5.92 6.00
C ARG A 563 27.44 -6.49 5.55
N SER A 564 27.46 -7.66 4.94
CA SER A 564 28.67 -8.30 4.42
C SER A 564 29.28 -7.50 3.26
N LEU A 565 28.46 -6.90 2.39
CA LEU A 565 28.91 -6.04 1.29
C LEU A 565 29.47 -4.70 1.77
N LEU A 566 28.89 -4.13 2.83
CA LEU A 566 29.29 -2.84 3.41
C LEU A 566 30.40 -2.95 4.46
N HIS A 567 30.81 -4.15 4.85
CA HIS A 567 31.78 -4.37 5.94
C HIS A 567 33.21 -3.93 5.59
N TYR A 568 33.62 -4.08 4.33
CA TYR A 568 35.01 -3.87 3.92
C TYR A 568 35.23 -2.46 3.38
N ASP A 569 36.25 -1.74 3.85
CA ASP A 569 36.55 -0.39 3.33
C ASP A 569 37.24 -0.42 1.95
N SER A 570 37.90 -1.52 1.60
CA SER A 570 38.66 -1.63 0.34
C SER A 570 37.75 -1.98 -0.85
N LEU A 571 37.94 -1.28 -1.98
CA LEU A 571 37.21 -1.53 -3.23
C LEU A 571 37.42 -2.95 -3.76
N GLN A 572 38.65 -3.47 -3.65
CA GLN A 572 39.01 -4.81 -4.13
C GLN A 572 38.34 -5.92 -3.31
N SER A 573 38.33 -5.80 -1.97
CA SER A 573 37.66 -6.76 -1.10
C SER A 573 36.14 -6.72 -1.30
N ARG A 574 35.55 -5.52 -1.45
CA ARG A 574 34.12 -5.36 -1.76
C ARG A 574 33.74 -5.95 -3.12
N ALA A 575 34.57 -5.79 -4.15
CA ALA A 575 34.36 -6.41 -5.45
C ALA A 575 34.44 -7.94 -5.36
N ALA A 576 35.37 -8.50 -4.57
CA ALA A 576 35.47 -9.94 -4.35
C ALA A 576 34.22 -10.52 -3.68
N VAL A 577 33.70 -9.85 -2.65
CA VAL A 577 32.46 -10.25 -1.95
C VAL A 577 31.23 -10.13 -2.87
N SER A 578 31.16 -9.06 -3.66
CA SER A 578 30.09 -8.89 -4.66
C SER A 578 30.10 -10.01 -5.69
N LYS A 579 31.28 -10.36 -6.21
CA LYS A 579 31.45 -11.49 -7.14
C LYS A 579 31.02 -12.82 -6.49
N PHE A 580 31.38 -13.04 -5.24
CA PHE A 580 30.97 -14.24 -4.49
C PHE A 580 29.44 -14.35 -4.41
N PHE A 581 28.72 -13.28 -4.04
CA PHE A 581 27.25 -13.31 -3.98
C PHE A 581 26.58 -13.42 -5.34
N ILE A 582 27.14 -12.83 -6.40
CA ILE A 582 26.64 -13.02 -7.79
C ILE A 582 26.76 -14.51 -8.18
N GLN A 583 27.88 -15.15 -7.85
CA GLN A 583 28.05 -16.59 -8.09
C GLN A 583 27.05 -17.42 -7.26
N THR A 584 26.84 -17.07 -5.99
CA THR A 584 25.85 -17.74 -5.12
C THR A 584 24.44 -17.59 -5.68
N ALA A 585 24.06 -16.41 -6.20
CA ALA A 585 22.79 -16.18 -6.85
C ALA A 585 22.59 -17.11 -8.07
N ASN A 586 23.61 -17.25 -8.91
CA ASN A 586 23.55 -18.18 -10.04
C ASN A 586 23.38 -19.65 -9.59
N GLU A 587 24.03 -20.06 -8.50
CA GLU A 587 23.82 -21.38 -7.91
C GLU A 587 22.40 -21.54 -7.33
N CYS A 588 21.84 -20.52 -6.68
CA CYS A 588 20.44 -20.52 -6.24
C CYS A 588 19.46 -20.66 -7.43
N ARG A 589 19.76 -20.01 -8.57
CA ARG A 589 18.97 -20.14 -9.81
C ARG A 589 19.02 -21.57 -10.36
N LYS A 590 20.17 -22.26 -10.31
CA LYS A 590 20.29 -23.69 -10.69
C LYS A 590 19.48 -24.60 -9.77
N LEU A 591 19.54 -24.37 -8.46
CA LEU A 591 18.76 -25.10 -7.45
C LEU A 591 17.27 -24.71 -7.44
N ARG A 592 16.86 -23.73 -8.26
CA ARG A 592 15.51 -23.16 -8.32
C ARG A 592 15.01 -22.64 -6.97
N ASN A 593 15.93 -22.12 -6.16
CA ASN A 593 15.61 -21.32 -4.99
C ASN A 593 15.54 -19.85 -5.38
N TYR A 594 14.37 -19.43 -5.86
CA TYR A 594 14.13 -18.07 -6.30
C TYR A 594 13.92 -17.11 -5.11
N HIS A 595 13.53 -17.63 -3.94
CA HIS A 595 13.36 -16.81 -2.74
C HIS A 595 14.69 -16.19 -2.30
N SER A 596 15.75 -16.99 -2.16
CA SER A 596 17.11 -16.50 -1.89
C SER A 596 17.74 -15.75 -3.05
N LEU A 597 17.46 -16.15 -4.30
CA LEU A 597 17.93 -15.42 -5.49
C LEU A 597 17.52 -13.95 -5.43
N ILE A 598 16.24 -13.69 -5.14
CA ILE A 598 15.70 -12.33 -5.04
C ILE A 598 16.25 -11.59 -3.82
N ALA A 599 16.44 -12.26 -2.68
CA ALA A 599 17.10 -11.65 -1.51
C ALA A 599 18.52 -11.16 -1.84
N ILE A 600 19.31 -11.96 -2.55
CA ILE A 600 20.65 -11.57 -3.01
C ILE A 600 20.55 -10.41 -4.00
N ALA A 601 19.62 -10.44 -4.94
CA ALA A 601 19.43 -9.37 -5.92
C ALA A 601 19.08 -8.03 -5.25
N ILE A 602 18.15 -8.01 -4.29
CA ILE A 602 17.76 -6.82 -3.52
C ILE A 602 18.94 -6.29 -2.69
N ALA A 603 19.73 -7.19 -2.10
CA ALA A 603 20.92 -6.80 -1.34
C ALA A 603 21.98 -6.13 -2.23
N LEU A 604 22.26 -6.73 -3.39
CA LEU A 604 23.21 -6.22 -4.38
C LEU A 604 22.74 -4.89 -4.97
N ASP A 605 21.45 -4.74 -5.28
CA ASP A 605 20.87 -3.49 -5.79
C ASP A 605 21.05 -2.32 -4.82
N SER A 606 20.73 -2.54 -3.55
CA SER A 606 20.90 -1.49 -2.53
C SER A 606 22.36 -1.08 -2.29
N ALA A 607 23.33 -1.91 -2.69
CA ALA A 607 24.74 -1.61 -2.62
C ALA A 607 25.28 -0.94 -3.90
N GLN A 608 24.44 -0.74 -4.93
CA GLN A 608 24.83 -0.18 -6.22
C GLN A 608 25.16 1.31 -6.22
N SER A 609 24.82 2.06 -5.17
CA SER A 609 25.19 3.49 -5.05
C SER A 609 26.71 3.73 -4.98
N LEU A 610 27.53 2.68 -5.06
CA LEU A 610 28.98 2.70 -4.97
C LEU A 610 29.61 2.35 -6.33
N ASP A 611 29.37 3.20 -7.34
CA ASP A 611 29.79 2.99 -8.74
C ASP A 611 31.27 2.58 -8.89
N SER A 612 32.16 3.11 -8.05
CA SER A 612 33.60 2.81 -8.04
C SER A 612 33.98 1.35 -7.76
N THR A 613 33.02 0.50 -7.34
CA THR A 613 33.28 -0.94 -7.06
C THR A 613 33.00 -1.81 -8.28
N ARG A 614 32.17 -1.32 -9.21
CA ARG A 614 31.87 -2.00 -10.47
C ARG A 614 33.09 -2.04 -11.39
N ASP A 615 33.92 -1.01 -11.33
CA ASP A 615 35.16 -0.89 -12.12
C ASP A 615 36.17 -2.01 -11.84
N TYR A 616 36.09 -2.65 -10.66
CA TYR A 616 36.95 -3.76 -10.26
C TYR A 616 36.37 -5.14 -10.62
N LEU A 617 35.17 -5.20 -11.21
CA LEU A 617 34.54 -6.44 -11.67
C LEU A 617 34.81 -6.66 -13.16
N SER A 618 34.85 -7.93 -13.59
CA SER A 618 34.93 -8.24 -15.02
C SER A 618 33.63 -7.88 -15.74
N SER A 619 33.72 -7.50 -17.01
CA SER A 619 32.55 -7.14 -17.85
C SER A 619 31.43 -8.20 -17.82
N ASN A 620 31.77 -9.50 -17.83
CA ASN A 620 30.79 -10.58 -17.68
C ASN A 620 30.08 -10.56 -16.31
N THR A 621 30.82 -10.32 -15.22
CA THR A 621 30.24 -10.26 -13.86
C THR A 621 29.31 -9.06 -13.71
N VAL A 622 29.66 -7.92 -14.33
CA VAL A 622 28.80 -6.73 -14.37
C VAL A 622 27.50 -7.01 -15.13
N ALA A 623 27.56 -7.66 -16.29
CA ALA A 623 26.35 -8.03 -17.04
C ALA A 623 25.44 -8.98 -16.23
N GLN A 624 26.02 -9.93 -15.49
CA GLN A 624 25.26 -10.80 -14.58
C GLN A 624 24.61 -10.02 -13.43
N LEU A 625 25.34 -9.07 -12.83
CA LEU A 625 24.81 -8.20 -11.78
C LEU A 625 23.62 -7.37 -12.28
N GLU A 626 23.75 -6.74 -13.45
CA GLU A 626 22.66 -5.95 -14.06
C GLU A 626 21.42 -6.80 -14.35
N ALA A 627 21.61 -8.03 -14.83
CA ALA A 627 20.51 -8.95 -15.05
C ALA A 627 19.82 -9.38 -13.74
N LEU A 628 20.61 -9.65 -12.68
CA LEU A 628 20.10 -10.06 -11.36
C LEU A 628 19.27 -8.96 -10.68
N VAL A 629 19.78 -7.73 -10.66
CA VAL A 629 19.12 -6.59 -10.00
C VAL A 629 17.80 -6.21 -10.67
N LYS A 630 17.67 -6.48 -11.97
CA LYS A 630 16.44 -6.28 -12.72
C LYS A 630 15.33 -7.29 -12.40
N LEU A 631 15.61 -8.38 -11.67
CA LEU A 631 14.65 -9.43 -11.32
C LEU A 631 13.54 -8.98 -10.34
N PRO A 632 13.84 -8.32 -9.21
CA PRO A 632 12.81 -7.84 -8.28
C PRO A 632 12.00 -6.64 -8.78
N HIS A 633 12.30 -6.09 -9.95
CA HIS A 633 11.59 -4.92 -10.47
C HIS A 633 10.16 -5.27 -10.94
N PRO A 634 9.15 -4.42 -10.66
CA PRO A 634 7.75 -4.71 -10.96
C PRO A 634 7.37 -4.62 -12.45
N GLU A 635 8.35 -4.41 -13.34
CA GLU A 635 8.13 -4.23 -14.78
C GLU A 635 7.41 -5.43 -15.42
N GLY A 636 6.31 -5.16 -16.13
CA GLY A 636 5.54 -6.19 -16.83
C GLY A 636 4.99 -7.27 -15.91
N ASN A 637 4.55 -6.92 -14.68
CA ASN A 637 4.11 -7.87 -13.66
C ASN A 637 5.20 -8.89 -13.29
N TYR A 638 6.39 -8.38 -12.98
CA TYR A 638 7.57 -9.20 -12.66
C TYR A 638 7.93 -10.16 -13.80
N SER A 639 7.77 -9.72 -15.05
CA SER A 639 8.01 -10.50 -16.28
C SER A 639 9.34 -11.24 -16.26
N ARG A 640 10.43 -10.55 -15.91
CA ARG A 640 11.78 -11.14 -15.81
C ARG A 640 11.87 -12.24 -14.76
N TYR A 641 11.26 -12.05 -13.58
CA TYR A 641 11.19 -13.10 -12.57
C TYR A 641 10.39 -14.31 -13.09
N ARG A 642 9.30 -14.09 -13.81
CA ARG A 642 8.48 -15.17 -14.39
C ARG A 642 9.21 -15.94 -15.50
N GLU A 643 9.98 -15.25 -16.34
CA GLU A 643 10.86 -15.88 -17.34
C GLU A 643 11.88 -16.80 -16.67
N VAL A 644 12.52 -16.32 -15.60
CA VAL A 644 13.49 -17.10 -14.81
C VAL A 644 12.83 -18.26 -14.05
N LEU A 645 11.59 -18.10 -13.61
CA LEU A 645 10.80 -19.16 -12.99
C LEU A 645 10.45 -20.29 -13.98
N ALA A 646 10.18 -19.93 -15.24
CA ALA A 646 9.86 -20.87 -16.31
C ALA A 646 11.10 -21.60 -16.86
N GLU A 647 12.28 -21.01 -16.72
CA GLU A 647 13.55 -21.60 -17.16
C GLU A 647 13.99 -22.77 -16.26
N VAL A 648 14.45 -23.84 -16.90
CA VAL A 648 15.06 -25.01 -16.22
C VAL A 648 16.52 -25.12 -16.65
N ILE A 649 17.44 -24.67 -15.78
CA ILE A 649 18.88 -24.72 -16.05
C ILE A 649 19.44 -26.13 -15.81
N ASP A 650 19.12 -26.72 -14.66
CA ASP A 650 19.53 -28.07 -14.31
C ASP A 650 18.30 -29.00 -14.35
N PRO A 651 18.28 -30.00 -15.27
CA PRO A 651 17.18 -30.94 -15.37
C PRO A 651 16.87 -31.71 -14.08
N ALA A 652 17.86 -31.88 -13.19
CA ALA A 652 17.66 -32.59 -11.91
C ALA A 652 16.67 -31.89 -10.98
N TYR A 653 16.50 -30.56 -11.13
CA TYR A 653 15.60 -29.75 -10.30
C TYR A 653 14.32 -29.35 -11.04
N ARG A 654 13.96 -29.99 -12.16
CA ARG A 654 12.77 -29.63 -12.96
C ARG A 654 11.47 -29.62 -12.15
N ASP A 655 11.29 -30.58 -11.26
CA ASP A 655 10.06 -30.76 -10.48
C ASP A 655 10.11 -30.10 -9.09
N TYR A 656 11.17 -29.31 -8.84
CA TYR A 656 11.42 -28.65 -7.56
C TYR A 656 11.53 -27.13 -7.72
N GLY A 657 11.23 -26.40 -6.65
CA GLY A 657 11.40 -24.96 -6.62
C GLY A 657 10.90 -24.30 -5.33
N ILE A 658 11.55 -23.20 -4.96
CA ILE A 658 11.10 -22.30 -3.90
C ILE A 658 10.81 -20.95 -4.54
N PRO A 659 9.53 -20.58 -4.71
CA PRO A 659 9.17 -19.32 -5.35
C PRO A 659 9.37 -18.13 -4.40
N TRP A 660 9.31 -16.91 -4.93
CA TRP A 660 9.38 -15.70 -4.13
C TRP A 660 8.09 -15.49 -3.31
N ILE A 661 8.11 -15.97 -2.07
CA ILE A 661 6.93 -16.03 -1.18
C ILE A 661 6.28 -14.66 -0.98
N ALA A 662 7.07 -13.58 -0.85
CA ALA A 662 6.53 -12.24 -0.59
C ALA A 662 5.63 -11.74 -1.74
N LEU A 663 6.13 -11.80 -2.98
CA LEU A 663 5.35 -11.42 -4.17
C LEU A 663 4.04 -12.21 -4.27
N HIS A 664 4.14 -13.52 -4.14
CA HIS A 664 2.96 -14.38 -4.28
C HIS A 664 1.97 -14.26 -3.11
N SER A 665 2.45 -13.89 -1.92
CA SER A 665 1.59 -13.53 -0.80
C SER A 665 0.75 -12.29 -1.12
N GLU A 666 1.30 -11.31 -1.84
CA GLU A 666 0.56 -10.13 -2.28
C GLU A 666 -0.47 -10.48 -3.36
N GLU A 667 -0.12 -11.35 -4.31
CA GLU A 667 -1.07 -11.84 -5.33
C GLU A 667 -2.27 -12.57 -4.70
N LEU A 668 -2.01 -13.43 -3.72
CA LEU A 668 -3.06 -14.13 -2.98
C LEU A 668 -3.92 -13.17 -2.15
N HIS A 669 -3.30 -12.15 -1.56
CA HIS A 669 -4.04 -11.10 -0.85
C HIS A 669 -5.01 -10.38 -1.78
N LEU A 670 -4.59 -10.04 -3.00
CA LEU A 670 -5.45 -9.40 -3.99
C LEU A 670 -6.67 -10.27 -4.32
N VAL A 671 -6.50 -11.59 -4.47
CA VAL A 671 -7.64 -12.50 -4.70
C VAL A 671 -8.64 -12.44 -3.54
N LEU A 672 -8.15 -12.44 -2.30
CA LEU A 672 -9.01 -12.35 -1.11
C LEU A 672 -9.68 -10.98 -1.01
N HIS A 673 -8.99 -9.90 -1.33
CA HIS A 673 -9.53 -8.55 -1.29
C HIS A 673 -10.62 -8.32 -2.35
N LEU A 674 -10.44 -8.89 -3.55
CA LEU A 674 -11.37 -8.74 -4.67
C LEU A 674 -12.67 -9.56 -4.53
N ASN A 675 -12.76 -10.48 -3.56
CA ASN A 675 -13.93 -11.35 -3.38
C ASN A 675 -14.42 -11.29 -1.92
N ALA A 676 -15.67 -10.90 -1.66
CA ALA A 676 -16.21 -10.74 -0.29
C ALA A 676 -16.13 -12.00 0.55
N LYS A 677 -16.01 -11.87 1.89
CA LYS A 677 -16.21 -13.00 2.81
C LYS A 677 -17.67 -13.47 2.81
N VAL A 678 -18.60 -12.52 2.64
CA VAL A 678 -20.05 -12.76 2.71
C VAL A 678 -20.73 -12.27 1.44
N VAL A 679 -21.70 -13.06 0.95
CA VAL A 679 -22.64 -12.69 -0.11
C VAL A 679 -24.07 -12.76 0.44
N GLU A 680 -24.96 -11.88 0.02
CA GLU A 680 -26.36 -11.85 0.37
C GLU A 680 -27.15 -12.40 -0.82
N ILE A 681 -27.83 -13.51 -0.59
CA ILE A 681 -28.73 -14.12 -1.55
C ILE A 681 -30.11 -14.07 -0.91
N GLU A 682 -31.10 -13.51 -1.63
CA GLU A 682 -32.47 -13.35 -1.11
C GLU A 682 -32.53 -12.58 0.22
N LYS A 683 -31.68 -11.56 0.40
CA LYS A 683 -31.54 -10.76 1.64
C LYS A 683 -31.04 -11.55 2.87
N ARG A 684 -30.49 -12.74 2.67
CA ARG A 684 -29.84 -13.54 3.72
C ARG A 684 -28.33 -13.52 3.52
N PRO A 685 -27.52 -13.14 4.52
CA PRO A 685 -26.07 -13.19 4.43
C PRO A 685 -25.59 -14.65 4.51
N LEU A 686 -24.66 -15.01 3.63
CA LEU A 686 -24.10 -16.35 3.47
C LEU A 686 -22.59 -16.26 3.26
N ILE A 687 -21.86 -17.27 3.71
CA ILE A 687 -20.41 -17.37 3.48
C ILE A 687 -20.18 -17.54 1.97
N ASN A 688 -19.37 -16.66 1.39
CA ASN A 688 -19.04 -16.69 -0.04
C ASN A 688 -17.95 -17.73 -0.31
N PHE A 689 -18.37 -18.97 -0.58
CA PHE A 689 -17.45 -20.08 -0.84
C PHE A 689 -16.62 -19.90 -2.12
N GLN A 690 -17.11 -19.12 -3.10
CA GLN A 690 -16.35 -18.82 -4.31
C GLN A 690 -15.06 -18.05 -4.03
N ARG A 691 -15.02 -17.22 -2.97
CA ARG A 691 -13.80 -16.51 -2.53
C ARG A 691 -12.66 -17.51 -2.31
N TYR A 692 -12.93 -18.55 -1.55
CA TYR A 692 -11.93 -19.56 -1.18
C TYR A 692 -11.60 -20.52 -2.32
N THR A 693 -12.58 -20.79 -3.19
CA THR A 693 -12.33 -21.60 -4.39
C THR A 693 -11.32 -20.91 -5.31
N LYS A 694 -11.56 -19.63 -5.65
CA LYS A 694 -10.63 -18.83 -6.46
C LYS A 694 -9.25 -18.68 -5.79
N PHE A 695 -9.23 -18.51 -4.47
CA PHE A 695 -7.99 -18.47 -3.71
C PHE A 695 -7.20 -19.77 -3.85
N MET A 696 -7.85 -20.94 -3.67
CA MET A 696 -7.19 -22.24 -3.79
C MET A 696 -6.74 -22.55 -5.22
N ASP A 697 -7.51 -22.14 -6.23
CA ASP A 697 -7.10 -22.26 -7.63
C ASP A 697 -5.81 -21.47 -7.87
N ARG A 698 -5.74 -20.24 -7.34
CA ARG A 698 -4.53 -19.42 -7.44
C ARG A 698 -3.35 -19.99 -6.67
N VAL A 699 -3.57 -20.58 -5.50
CA VAL A 699 -2.51 -21.27 -4.73
C VAL A 699 -1.90 -22.40 -5.56
N LYS A 700 -2.72 -23.21 -6.23
CA LYS A 700 -2.24 -24.32 -7.07
C LYS A 700 -1.44 -23.85 -8.29
N GLU A 701 -1.85 -22.73 -8.88
CA GLU A 701 -1.12 -22.12 -10.00
C GLU A 701 0.27 -21.62 -9.58
N ILE A 702 0.38 -21.04 -8.39
CA ILE A 702 1.61 -20.40 -7.91
C ILE A 702 2.59 -21.40 -7.30
N PHE A 703 2.09 -22.35 -6.49
CA PHE A 703 2.92 -23.24 -5.66
C PHE A 703 2.82 -24.72 -6.08
N PRO A 704 3.02 -25.09 -7.37
CA PRO A 704 2.96 -26.49 -7.78
C PRO A 704 4.20 -27.30 -7.37
N LEU A 705 5.31 -26.64 -7.07
CA LEU A 705 6.61 -27.27 -6.86
C LEU A 705 6.95 -27.44 -5.37
N THR A 706 7.66 -28.52 -5.06
CA THR A 706 8.21 -28.78 -3.74
C THR A 706 9.67 -28.30 -3.65
N PRO A 707 10.18 -27.94 -2.47
CA PRO A 707 11.59 -27.57 -2.34
C PRO A 707 12.51 -28.75 -2.65
N PRO A 708 13.69 -28.51 -3.26
CA PRO A 708 14.67 -29.56 -3.53
C PRO A 708 15.03 -30.39 -2.28
N ASP A 709 15.25 -31.69 -2.46
CA ASP A 709 15.76 -32.56 -1.41
C ASP A 709 17.30 -32.50 -1.38
N LEU A 710 17.82 -31.83 -0.36
CA LEU A 710 19.25 -31.61 -0.14
C LEU A 710 19.70 -32.15 1.22
N GLU A 711 18.93 -33.05 1.84
CA GLU A 711 19.17 -33.52 3.22
C GLU A 711 20.57 -34.11 3.42
N ARG A 712 21.13 -34.76 2.39
CA ARG A 712 22.51 -35.30 2.42
C ARG A 712 23.59 -34.26 2.70
N TYR A 713 23.30 -32.97 2.51
CA TYR A 713 24.22 -31.87 2.75
C TYR A 713 24.02 -31.18 4.11
N ARG A 714 22.94 -31.49 4.83
CA ARG A 714 22.56 -30.77 6.07
C ARG A 714 23.66 -30.78 7.14
N HIS A 715 24.37 -31.89 7.28
CA HIS A 715 25.42 -32.08 8.28
C HIS A 715 26.84 -31.70 7.82
N GLN A 716 26.99 -31.09 6.63
CA GLN A 716 28.30 -30.71 6.08
C GLN A 716 28.79 -29.33 6.55
N GLY A 717 28.06 -28.68 7.47
CA GLY A 717 28.51 -27.46 8.14
C GLY A 717 28.14 -26.14 7.47
N GLN A 718 27.70 -26.11 6.21
CA GLN A 718 27.28 -24.86 5.55
C GLN A 718 26.01 -24.28 6.19
N LEU A 719 25.04 -25.12 6.56
CA LEU A 719 23.82 -24.67 7.22
C LEU A 719 24.10 -24.08 8.60
N ALA A 720 24.94 -24.75 9.41
CA ALA A 720 25.33 -24.27 10.73
C ALA A 720 26.03 -22.90 10.69
N TYR A 721 26.89 -22.68 9.68
CA TYR A 721 27.49 -21.37 9.44
C TYR A 721 26.43 -20.31 9.13
N LEU A 722 25.49 -20.59 8.22
CA LEU A 722 24.46 -19.64 7.83
C LEU A 722 23.58 -19.26 9.03
N GLU A 723 23.15 -20.25 9.83
CA GLU A 723 22.34 -20.04 11.02
C GLU A 723 23.06 -19.16 12.06
N ALA A 724 24.35 -19.40 12.30
CA ALA A 724 25.16 -18.57 13.17
C ALA A 724 25.21 -17.11 12.68
N LYS A 725 25.36 -16.90 11.36
CA LYS A 725 25.37 -15.55 10.77
C LYS A 725 24.03 -14.84 10.81
N LEU A 726 22.92 -15.55 10.64
CA LEU A 726 21.58 -14.97 10.73
C LEU A 726 21.14 -14.71 12.18
N ALA A 727 21.74 -15.40 13.16
CA ALA A 727 21.50 -15.14 14.59
C ALA A 727 22.07 -13.78 15.04
N GLU A 728 23.14 -13.30 14.39
CA GLU A 728 23.77 -12.00 14.66
C GLU A 728 23.01 -10.79 14.07
N VAL A 729 21.91 -11.01 13.33
CA VAL A 729 21.17 -9.96 12.60
C VAL A 729 19.81 -9.67 13.23
N GLY A 730 19.67 -8.44 13.76
CA GLY A 730 18.41 -7.90 14.26
C GLY A 730 17.49 -7.43 13.12
N LEU A 731 16.17 -7.64 13.25
CA LEU A 731 15.18 -7.18 12.25
C LEU A 731 14.95 -5.65 12.30
N ASP A 732 15.32 -5.01 13.40
CA ASP A 732 15.17 -3.57 13.66
C ASP A 732 16.35 -2.72 13.13
N GLU A 733 17.45 -3.36 12.69
CA GLU A 733 18.67 -2.68 12.23
C GLU A 733 18.54 -2.02 10.83
N GLY A 734 17.41 -2.24 10.13
CA GLY A 734 17.20 -1.78 8.76
C GLY A 734 17.14 -0.25 8.59
N GLU A 735 16.70 0.49 9.62
CA GLU A 735 16.58 1.96 9.57
C GLU A 735 17.90 2.68 9.92
N GLU A 736 18.78 2.08 10.72
CA GLU A 736 20.08 2.68 11.07
C GLU A 736 21.10 2.57 9.92
N MET A 737 21.03 1.51 9.11
CA MET A 737 21.97 1.28 8.00
C MET A 737 21.77 2.26 6.84
N LEU A 738 20.55 2.75 6.60
CA LEU A 738 20.26 3.79 5.59
C LEU A 738 20.89 5.15 5.94
N LYS A 739 21.17 5.41 7.22
CA LYS A 739 21.85 6.64 7.67
C LYS A 739 23.36 6.64 7.43
N ARG A 740 23.98 5.47 7.21
CA ARG A 740 25.43 5.36 6.93
C ARG A 740 25.78 5.47 5.45
N VAL A 741 24.81 5.34 4.55
CA VAL A 741 25.03 5.33 3.08
C VAL A 741 24.96 6.74 2.47
N ASN A 742 24.45 7.74 3.21
CA ASN A 742 24.44 9.15 2.80
C ASN A 742 25.16 10.02 3.86
N PRO A 743 26.47 10.30 3.72
CA PRO A 743 27.06 11.51 4.29
C PRO A 743 26.57 12.77 3.58
#